data_AF-A0A8T4YEB0-F1
#
_entry.id   AF-A0A8T4YEB0-F1
#
_cell.length_a   1.000
_cell.length_b   1.000
_cell.length_c   1.000
_cell.angle_alpha   90.00
_cell.angle_beta   90.00
_cell.angle_gamma   90.00
#
_symmetry.space_group_name_H-M   'P 1'
#
loop_
_entity.id
_entity.type
_entity.pdbx_description
1 polymer ?
#
loop_
_entity_poly.entity_id
_entity_poly.type
_entity_poly.pdbx_seq_one_letter_code
_entity_poly.pdbx_strand_id
1 'polypeptide(L)'
;LPTPETLQAILPGRIMRGHFKGLKWVIVDEVHELLSSKRGVQLAVALERLKAIKNGDFQLIGISATLAEPKLAAEFISGSKPMSLAITEELKNAEVIVDNPQHSDVDFEKSTELALPADAVARIKALKEYVKGNYSLVFTNTREHSEVLASRLKALAPEVKVGVHHGSLSKDVRREAEEGIREGELNALICTSSMELGIDIGRLDMIIQYMSPRQVIRFVHRIGRSGHGVGKVSRGLVITVSPEDSLEAAVIVRRMSSRLLEKSRVHELALDVLAHQIAGLTLDFKRIKADAAYEIIKRAYPYRRLTLDDFIEILNLLNSIGIVRYLNGELRSTRKTYSYYFENLSTIPDVEQYAVKNALDGGIIGVLDQEFVGERGEAGLIFIMRGQTWRILSIDHEKKIVNVEPTREIIGAVPSWEGELIPVSREVASEVYEIISKIYDEIKRSGDPFKPLQNYKLTKSAKSKIVEYVEEQSKACTLISSPRRILVEGFRETAVIHIPFGDLINRTLALTLTAVLSNRSGYSIGFQVDPYRICLLGLLNLSIQNVVEEIKRLKPEELVQLLEAILPETSLFKWRFWHVAKRIGVVSRDADYNSLKIKALIEAYRGTPVFHETFREILTDKLDLKGTMDVLDGIARGEISVDVLPSGLNPSPIAMPILERALPQDVLRPVCSDSDTLKLLKLRLMNTRVKLICIYNNDWETIRKVADVPEKIRCPRCKSTLIAVTKPGEQDSRKIIKNWLEQRKMGEDTKNMWMRLWQSASLVQSLGRLAVMVMAGRGIGPTTASRILSKPFINEEQLLKEIHKAEIEYIRTRPFWD
;
A
#
# COMPACT_ATOMS: atom_id res chain seq x y z
N LEU A 1 -33.81 2.18 -3.00
CA LEU A 1 -33.68 2.12 -4.47
C LEU A 1 -32.91 0.85 -4.83
N PRO A 2 -33.23 0.16 -5.94
CA PRO A 2 -32.54 -1.06 -6.31
C PRO A 2 -31.10 -0.78 -6.78
N THR A 3 -30.15 -1.62 -6.36
CA THR A 3 -28.80 -1.66 -6.95
C THR A 3 -28.81 -2.43 -8.29
N PRO A 4 -27.73 -2.39 -9.09
CA PRO A 4 -27.59 -3.27 -10.27
C PRO A 4 -27.84 -4.75 -9.96
N GLU A 5 -27.35 -5.26 -8.84
CA GLU A 5 -27.54 -6.65 -8.39
C GLU A 5 -29.00 -6.91 -8.01
N THR A 6 -29.64 -5.93 -7.36
CA THR A 6 -31.06 -6.03 -7.00
C THR A 6 -31.92 -6.08 -8.27
N LEU A 7 -31.59 -5.30 -9.29
CA LEU A 7 -32.27 -5.37 -10.59
C LEU A 7 -32.12 -6.77 -11.20
N GLN A 8 -30.91 -7.35 -11.19
CA GLN A 8 -30.65 -8.70 -11.68
C GLN A 8 -31.50 -9.76 -10.95
N ALA A 9 -31.68 -9.63 -9.64
CA ALA A 9 -32.51 -10.55 -8.85
C ALA A 9 -34.01 -10.43 -9.20
N ILE A 10 -34.47 -9.24 -9.57
CA ILE A 10 -35.88 -8.93 -9.83
C ILE A 10 -36.30 -9.36 -11.26
N LEU A 11 -35.39 -9.28 -12.26
CA LEU A 11 -35.72 -9.55 -13.68
C LEU A 11 -36.39 -10.92 -13.92
N PRO A 12 -35.91 -12.05 -13.35
CA PRO A 12 -36.57 -13.35 -13.51
C PRO A 12 -37.96 -13.44 -12.86
N GLY A 13 -38.25 -12.57 -11.87
CA GLY A 13 -39.43 -12.61 -11.03
C GLY A 13 -40.74 -12.39 -11.81
N ARG A 14 -41.63 -13.38 -11.80
CA ARG A 14 -42.89 -13.36 -12.59
C ARG A 14 -43.81 -12.17 -12.24
N ILE A 15 -43.93 -11.83 -10.96
CA ILE A 15 -44.80 -10.73 -10.48
C ILE A 15 -44.23 -9.39 -10.94
N MET A 16 -42.93 -9.19 -10.75
CA MET A 16 -42.22 -7.94 -11.05
C MET A 16 -42.24 -7.60 -12.54
N ARG A 17 -42.22 -8.61 -13.42
CA ARG A 17 -42.41 -8.43 -14.86
C ARG A 17 -43.73 -7.75 -15.24
N GLY A 18 -44.78 -7.94 -14.46
CA GLY A 18 -46.05 -7.22 -14.66
C GLY A 18 -45.90 -5.72 -14.46
N HIS A 19 -45.13 -5.31 -13.46
CA HIS A 19 -44.89 -3.89 -13.14
C HIS A 19 -43.99 -3.19 -14.16
N PHE A 20 -43.09 -3.91 -14.84
CA PHE A 20 -42.19 -3.32 -15.84
C PHE A 20 -42.88 -2.82 -17.11
N LYS A 21 -44.10 -3.28 -17.41
CA LYS A 21 -44.88 -2.79 -18.57
C LYS A 21 -45.10 -1.27 -18.53
N GLY A 22 -45.27 -0.71 -17.34
CA GLY A 22 -45.49 0.73 -17.12
C GLY A 22 -44.22 1.57 -16.95
N LEU A 23 -43.03 0.95 -16.97
CA LEU A 23 -41.77 1.64 -16.69
C LEU A 23 -41.46 2.69 -17.77
N LYS A 24 -41.41 3.97 -17.41
CA LYS A 24 -41.13 5.06 -18.38
C LYS A 24 -39.68 5.55 -18.32
N TRP A 25 -39.10 5.60 -17.13
CA TRP A 25 -37.78 6.18 -16.88
C TRP A 25 -36.91 5.22 -16.08
N VAL A 26 -35.62 5.18 -16.42
CA VAL A 26 -34.58 4.54 -15.63
C VAL A 26 -33.48 5.57 -15.40
N ILE A 27 -33.15 5.80 -14.14
CA ILE A 27 -32.08 6.72 -13.73
C ILE A 27 -30.91 5.89 -13.25
N VAL A 28 -29.75 6.10 -13.85
CA VAL A 28 -28.48 5.51 -13.45
C VAL A 28 -27.63 6.62 -12.87
N ASP A 29 -27.57 6.65 -11.54
CA ASP A 29 -26.74 7.60 -10.81
C ASP A 29 -25.28 7.10 -10.74
N GLU A 30 -24.34 8.03 -10.60
CA GLU A 30 -22.89 7.77 -10.50
C GLU A 30 -22.33 6.86 -11.60
N VAL A 31 -22.65 7.18 -12.86
CA VAL A 31 -22.26 6.41 -14.05
C VAL A 31 -20.75 6.11 -14.10
N HIS A 32 -19.91 7.02 -13.60
CA HIS A 32 -18.45 6.85 -13.63
C HIS A 32 -17.95 5.62 -12.87
N GLU A 33 -18.59 5.22 -11.77
CA GLU A 33 -18.23 4.01 -10.99
C GLU A 33 -18.52 2.72 -11.77
N LEU A 34 -19.47 2.79 -12.72
CA LEU A 34 -19.88 1.66 -13.52
C LEU A 34 -18.97 1.45 -14.74
N LEU A 35 -18.34 2.51 -15.26
CA LEU A 35 -17.56 2.43 -16.49
C LEU A 35 -16.37 1.49 -16.38
N SER A 36 -15.64 1.57 -15.27
CA SER A 36 -14.44 0.78 -15.03
C SER A 36 -14.69 -0.48 -14.21
N SER A 37 -15.93 -1.00 -14.19
CA SER A 37 -16.27 -2.18 -13.40
C SER A 37 -17.13 -3.19 -14.16
N LYS A 38 -16.95 -4.47 -13.83
CA LYS A 38 -17.82 -5.55 -14.33
C LYS A 38 -19.29 -5.37 -13.91
N ARG A 39 -19.56 -4.62 -12.83
CA ARG A 39 -20.92 -4.24 -12.44
C ARG A 39 -21.61 -3.41 -13.51
N GLY A 40 -20.89 -2.46 -14.11
CA GLY A 40 -21.42 -1.67 -15.22
C GLY A 40 -21.70 -2.52 -16.44
N VAL A 41 -20.82 -3.48 -16.75
CA VAL A 41 -21.03 -4.44 -17.85
C VAL A 41 -22.31 -5.25 -17.62
N GLN A 42 -22.48 -5.73 -16.39
CA GLN A 42 -23.67 -6.46 -15.98
C GLN A 42 -24.93 -5.61 -16.09
N LEU A 43 -24.89 -4.35 -15.64
CA LEU A 43 -26.01 -3.40 -15.74
C LEU A 43 -26.36 -3.10 -17.20
N ALA A 44 -25.37 -2.88 -18.06
CA ALA A 44 -25.59 -2.57 -19.47
C ALA A 44 -26.42 -3.67 -20.16
N VAL A 45 -26.10 -4.95 -19.88
CA VAL A 45 -26.90 -6.08 -20.39
C VAL A 45 -28.25 -6.19 -19.65
N ALA A 46 -28.30 -5.90 -18.35
CA ALA A 46 -29.55 -5.88 -17.58
C ALA A 46 -30.59 -4.92 -18.19
N LEU A 47 -30.14 -3.75 -18.65
CA LEU A 47 -31.00 -2.75 -19.27
C LEU A 47 -31.56 -3.25 -20.61
N GLU A 48 -30.77 -3.96 -21.41
CA GLU A 48 -31.26 -4.58 -22.66
C GLU A 48 -32.22 -5.74 -22.37
N ARG A 49 -31.96 -6.57 -21.35
CA ARG A 49 -32.90 -7.59 -20.86
C ARG A 49 -34.22 -6.97 -20.41
N LEU A 50 -34.16 -5.87 -19.66
CA LEU A 50 -35.33 -5.15 -19.19
C LEU A 50 -36.17 -4.60 -20.35
N LYS A 51 -35.54 -4.05 -21.39
CA LYS A 51 -36.22 -3.62 -22.64
C LYS A 51 -36.92 -4.80 -23.32
N ALA A 52 -36.25 -5.96 -23.40
CA ALA A 52 -36.82 -7.18 -23.99
C ALA A 52 -38.03 -7.70 -23.18
N ILE A 53 -37.95 -7.71 -21.85
CA ILE A 53 -39.06 -8.10 -20.96
C ILE A 53 -40.24 -7.13 -21.05
N LYS A 54 -39.95 -5.82 -21.10
CA LYS A 54 -40.96 -4.77 -21.28
C LYS A 54 -41.65 -4.88 -22.65
N ASN A 55 -40.98 -5.44 -23.65
CA ASN A 55 -41.35 -5.39 -25.05
C ASN A 55 -41.53 -3.94 -25.54
N GLY A 56 -40.59 -3.08 -25.17
CA GLY A 56 -40.62 -1.65 -25.50
C GLY A 56 -39.48 -0.90 -24.84
N ASP A 57 -39.33 0.38 -25.20
CA ASP A 57 -38.22 1.22 -24.74
C ASP A 57 -38.60 2.12 -23.56
N PHE A 58 -37.61 2.58 -22.81
CA PHE A 58 -37.78 3.57 -21.74
C PHE A 58 -36.72 4.66 -21.87
N GLN A 59 -37.02 5.84 -21.33
CA GLN A 59 -36.05 6.92 -21.27
C GLN A 59 -34.99 6.58 -20.20
N LEU A 60 -33.73 6.64 -20.61
CA LEU A 60 -32.59 6.36 -19.75
C LEU A 60 -31.88 7.68 -19.44
N ILE A 61 -31.65 7.94 -18.15
CA ILE A 61 -30.99 9.15 -17.67
C ILE A 61 -29.75 8.71 -16.88
N GLY A 62 -28.56 9.07 -17.38
CA GLY A 62 -27.31 8.85 -16.67
C GLY A 62 -26.86 10.14 -15.96
N ILE A 63 -26.44 10.03 -14.70
CA ILE A 63 -25.92 11.15 -13.91
C ILE A 63 -24.49 10.84 -13.50
N SER A 64 -23.58 11.81 -13.66
CA SER A 64 -22.20 11.69 -13.21
C SER A 64 -21.63 13.06 -12.93
N ALA A 65 -20.83 13.19 -11.86
CA ALA A 65 -20.16 14.43 -11.51
C ALA A 65 -18.97 14.74 -12.45
N THR A 66 -18.13 13.75 -12.73
CA THR A 66 -16.83 13.99 -13.39
C THR A 66 -16.44 12.83 -14.30
N LEU A 67 -16.15 13.11 -15.58
CA LEU A 67 -15.77 12.11 -16.58
C LEU A 67 -14.74 12.68 -17.56
N ALA A 68 -13.67 11.92 -17.84
CA ALA A 68 -12.73 12.26 -18.90
C ALA A 68 -13.38 12.14 -20.29
N GLU A 69 -14.22 11.11 -20.47
CA GLU A 69 -14.84 10.79 -21.76
C GLU A 69 -16.37 10.68 -21.62
N PRO A 70 -17.10 11.82 -21.52
CA PRO A 70 -18.56 11.82 -21.33
C PRO A 70 -19.33 11.08 -22.44
N LYS A 71 -18.82 11.15 -23.68
CA LYS A 71 -19.41 10.44 -24.82
C LYS A 71 -19.33 8.93 -24.65
N LEU A 72 -18.16 8.42 -24.27
CA LEU A 72 -17.95 7.00 -23.96
C LEU A 72 -18.90 6.55 -22.84
N ALA A 73 -19.05 7.37 -21.79
CA ALA A 73 -19.93 7.06 -20.67
C ALA A 73 -21.40 6.95 -21.06
N ALA A 74 -21.86 7.87 -21.90
CA ALA A 74 -23.22 7.85 -22.38
C ALA A 74 -23.46 6.68 -23.36
N GLU A 75 -22.55 6.42 -24.30
CA GLU A 75 -22.60 5.26 -25.19
C GLU A 75 -22.61 3.94 -24.40
N PHE A 76 -21.85 3.86 -23.30
CA PHE A 76 -21.77 2.69 -22.45
C PHE A 76 -23.14 2.27 -21.89
N ILE A 77 -23.97 3.22 -21.46
CA ILE A 77 -25.30 2.93 -20.90
C ILE A 77 -26.38 2.93 -21.98
N SER A 78 -26.30 3.81 -22.99
CA SER A 78 -27.32 3.90 -24.04
C SER A 78 -27.27 2.71 -25.01
N GLY A 79 -26.13 2.03 -25.11
CA GLY A 79 -25.91 0.98 -26.11
C GLY A 79 -25.98 1.57 -27.52
N SER A 80 -26.70 0.90 -28.43
CA SER A 80 -26.85 1.33 -29.82
C SER A 80 -27.83 2.48 -30.07
N LYS A 81 -28.35 3.12 -29.02
CA LYS A 81 -29.43 4.13 -29.15
C LYS A 81 -28.93 5.57 -29.24
N PRO A 82 -29.70 6.46 -29.90
CA PRO A 82 -29.41 7.88 -29.92
C PRO A 82 -29.43 8.45 -28.50
N MET A 83 -28.47 9.34 -28.22
CA MET A 83 -28.26 9.95 -26.91
C MET A 83 -28.11 11.47 -27.04
N SER A 84 -28.60 12.19 -26.03
CA SER A 84 -28.33 13.62 -25.85
C SER A 84 -27.47 13.80 -24.61
N LEU A 85 -26.36 14.53 -24.74
CA LEU A 85 -25.46 14.81 -23.63
C LEU A 85 -25.70 16.24 -23.14
N ALA A 86 -26.01 16.39 -21.86
CA ALA A 86 -26.05 17.67 -21.18
C ALA A 86 -24.81 17.80 -20.30
N ILE A 87 -23.86 18.65 -20.70
CA ILE A 87 -22.67 18.95 -19.91
C ILE A 87 -22.86 20.34 -19.31
N THR A 88 -22.77 20.45 -17.99
CA THR A 88 -22.67 21.73 -17.30
C THR A 88 -21.20 22.02 -17.01
N GLU A 89 -20.75 23.24 -17.31
CA GLU A 89 -19.33 23.61 -17.15
C GLU A 89 -19.00 24.20 -15.78
N GLU A 90 -19.98 24.30 -14.87
CA GLU A 90 -19.79 24.88 -13.53
C GLU A 90 -19.06 23.89 -12.62
N LEU A 91 -17.74 24.02 -12.54
CA LEU A 91 -16.99 23.53 -11.39
C LEU A 91 -17.09 24.57 -10.28
N LYS A 92 -17.40 24.12 -9.07
CA LYS A 92 -17.13 24.94 -7.89
C LYS A 92 -15.65 25.29 -7.89
N ASN A 93 -15.33 26.57 -7.69
CA ASN A 93 -13.95 26.98 -7.46
C ASN A 93 -13.41 26.19 -6.27
N ALA A 94 -12.31 25.48 -6.49
CA ALA A 94 -11.64 24.71 -5.47
C ALA A 94 -10.30 25.37 -5.13
N GLU A 95 -10.10 25.68 -3.86
CA GLU A 95 -8.83 26.16 -3.33
C GLU A 95 -8.12 24.97 -2.69
N VAL A 96 -7.11 24.44 -3.39
CA VAL A 96 -6.32 23.32 -2.91
C VAL A 96 -4.86 23.71 -2.72
N ILE A 97 -4.31 23.35 -1.56
CA ILE A 97 -2.90 23.56 -1.20
C ILE A 97 -2.25 22.20 -0.97
N VAL A 98 -1.02 22.02 -1.46
CA VAL A 98 -0.17 20.85 -1.20
C VAL A 98 0.94 21.26 -0.24
N ASP A 99 1.02 20.59 0.90
CA ASP A 99 1.96 20.88 1.96
C ASP A 99 2.77 19.64 2.36
N ASN A 100 4.06 19.86 2.65
CA ASN A 100 4.97 18.88 3.22
C ASN A 100 5.67 19.54 4.41
N PRO A 101 5.04 19.48 5.60
CA PRO A 101 5.55 20.17 6.78
C PRO A 101 7.00 19.77 7.11
N GLN A 102 7.86 20.78 7.30
CA GLN A 102 9.18 20.61 7.88
C GLN A 102 9.09 20.48 9.41
N HIS A 103 9.91 19.61 9.97
CA HIS A 103 10.03 19.48 11.42
C HIS A 103 10.85 20.61 12.01
N SER A 104 10.43 21.09 13.18
CA SER A 104 11.20 22.01 14.02
C SER A 104 12.02 21.25 15.07
N ASP A 105 12.97 21.93 15.73
CA ASP A 105 13.77 21.33 16.81
C ASP A 105 12.89 20.77 17.95
N VAL A 106 11.76 21.44 18.24
CA VAL A 106 10.77 20.98 19.22
C VAL A 106 10.09 19.68 18.78
N ASP A 107 9.89 19.49 17.48
CA ASP A 107 9.30 18.26 16.94
C ASP A 107 10.31 17.11 17.01
N PHE A 108 11.62 17.39 16.90
CA PHE A 108 12.69 16.42 17.09
C PHE A 108 12.74 15.90 18.54
N GLU A 109 12.56 16.76 19.54
CA GLU A 109 12.47 16.34 20.95
C GLU A 109 11.30 15.37 21.19
N LYS A 110 10.10 15.73 20.70
CA LYS A 110 8.90 14.85 20.79
C LYS A 110 9.03 13.56 19.98
N SER A 111 9.77 13.61 18.87
CA SER A 111 10.07 12.42 18.04
C SER A 111 10.75 11.33 18.86
N THR A 112 11.65 11.73 19.77
CA THR A 112 12.40 10.82 20.65
C THR A 112 11.53 10.23 21.75
N GLU A 113 10.63 11.03 22.33
CA GLU A 113 9.69 10.58 23.36
C GLU A 113 8.72 9.51 22.84
N LEU A 114 8.20 9.72 21.62
CA LEU A 114 7.16 8.89 21.03
C LEU A 114 7.71 7.80 20.09
N ALA A 115 9.02 7.74 19.90
CA ALA A 115 9.69 6.85 18.94
C ALA A 115 9.10 6.94 17.52
N LEU A 116 8.79 8.16 17.07
CA LEU A 116 8.27 8.46 15.73
C LEU A 116 9.29 9.30 14.95
N PRO A 117 9.34 9.24 13.61
CA PRO A 117 10.15 10.16 12.81
C PRO A 117 9.72 11.62 13.04
N ALA A 118 10.67 12.55 13.12
CA ALA A 118 10.38 13.98 13.35
C ALA A 118 9.42 14.57 12.31
N ASP A 119 9.58 14.20 11.02
CA ASP A 119 8.66 14.60 9.96
C ASP A 119 7.22 14.07 10.17
N ALA A 120 7.06 12.88 10.79
CA ALA A 120 5.73 12.35 11.10
C ALA A 120 5.05 13.19 12.20
N VAL A 121 5.80 13.62 13.21
CA VAL A 121 5.31 14.52 14.26
C VAL A 121 4.89 15.87 13.66
N ALA A 122 5.73 16.44 12.77
CA ALA A 122 5.44 17.70 12.08
C ALA A 122 4.15 17.63 11.26
N ARG A 123 3.94 16.54 10.51
CA ARG A 123 2.70 16.32 9.73
C ARG A 123 1.45 16.24 10.59
N ILE A 124 1.53 15.53 11.72
CA ILE A 124 0.38 15.37 12.62
C ILE A 124 0.04 16.68 13.31
N LYS A 125 1.07 17.46 13.69
CA LYS A 125 0.90 18.81 14.23
C LYS A 125 0.26 19.75 13.21
N ALA A 126 0.70 19.71 11.96
CA ALA A 126 0.05 20.48 10.89
C ALA A 126 -1.40 20.04 10.70
N LEU A 127 -1.67 18.73 10.61
CA LEU A 127 -3.03 18.18 10.49
C LEU A 127 -3.94 18.67 11.64
N LYS A 128 -3.44 18.65 12.87
CA LYS A 128 -4.13 19.19 14.05
C LYS A 128 -4.53 20.65 13.85
N GLU A 129 -3.61 21.52 13.41
CA GLU A 129 -3.90 22.94 13.21
C GLU A 129 -4.98 23.17 12.13
N TYR A 130 -4.98 22.37 11.05
CA TYR A 130 -5.99 22.48 10.00
C TYR A 130 -7.36 21.94 10.40
N VAL A 131 -7.40 20.88 11.20
CA VAL A 131 -8.66 20.28 11.71
C VAL A 131 -9.27 21.14 12.82
N LYS A 132 -8.45 21.89 13.57
CA LYS A 132 -8.93 22.72 14.68
C LYS A 132 -9.87 23.83 14.18
N GLY A 133 -11.15 23.70 14.55
CA GLY A 133 -12.19 24.69 14.21
C GLY A 133 -12.87 24.48 12.85
N ASN A 134 -12.58 23.38 12.14
CA ASN A 134 -13.21 23.02 10.86
C ASN A 134 -13.79 21.61 10.92
N TYR A 135 -14.97 21.38 10.33
CA TYR A 135 -15.47 20.02 10.10
C TYR A 135 -14.80 19.43 8.86
N SER A 136 -13.95 18.42 9.08
CA SER A 136 -13.02 17.92 8.06
C SER A 136 -13.15 16.43 7.79
N LEU A 137 -13.11 16.02 6.52
CA LEU A 137 -12.84 14.63 6.15
C LEU A 137 -11.36 14.47 5.85
N VAL A 138 -10.71 13.47 6.44
CA VAL A 138 -9.29 13.17 6.23
C VAL A 138 -9.19 11.85 5.47
N PHE A 139 -8.96 11.92 4.16
CA PHE A 139 -8.81 10.74 3.31
C PHE A 139 -7.39 10.15 3.41
N THR A 140 -7.31 8.83 3.46
CA THR A 140 -6.06 8.06 3.35
C THR A 140 -6.19 6.98 2.27
N ASN A 141 -5.05 6.48 1.78
CA ASN A 141 -5.05 5.53 0.66
C ASN A 141 -5.36 4.08 1.05
N THR A 142 -5.14 3.69 2.32
CA THR A 142 -5.35 2.31 2.80
C THR A 142 -6.05 2.31 4.15
N ARG A 143 -6.67 1.18 4.50
CA ARG A 143 -7.37 1.03 5.79
C ARG A 143 -6.38 1.10 6.96
N GLU A 144 -5.23 0.47 6.81
CA GLU A 144 -4.15 0.52 7.81
C GLU A 144 -3.65 1.95 8.05
N HIS A 145 -3.49 2.75 6.99
CA HIS A 145 -3.11 4.16 7.13
C HIS A 145 -4.18 4.97 7.89
N SER A 146 -5.47 4.68 7.71
CA SER A 146 -6.54 5.33 8.46
C SER A 146 -6.40 5.10 9.96
N GLU A 147 -6.24 3.84 10.35
CA GLU A 147 -6.13 3.43 11.77
C GLU A 147 -4.85 3.97 12.42
N VAL A 148 -3.71 3.85 11.72
CA VAL A 148 -2.42 4.36 12.23
C VAL A 148 -2.46 5.88 12.38
N LEU A 149 -3.02 6.61 11.40
CA LEU A 149 -3.14 8.06 11.49
C LEU A 149 -4.05 8.48 12.63
N ALA A 150 -5.20 7.80 12.80
CA ALA A 150 -6.14 8.09 13.87
C ALA A 150 -5.53 7.85 15.26
N SER A 151 -4.84 6.73 15.44
CA SER A 151 -4.13 6.40 16.68
C SER A 151 -3.07 7.45 17.02
N ARG A 152 -2.24 7.83 16.04
CA ARG A 152 -1.19 8.84 16.24
C ARG A 152 -1.77 10.23 16.52
N LEU A 153 -2.85 10.62 15.84
CA LEU A 153 -3.51 11.89 16.07
C LEU A 153 -4.15 11.95 17.46
N LYS A 154 -4.81 10.87 17.93
CA LYS A 154 -5.33 10.76 19.30
C LYS A 154 -4.23 10.87 20.36
N ALA A 155 -3.06 10.29 20.11
CA ALA A 155 -1.93 10.35 21.04
C ALA A 155 -1.26 11.74 21.10
N LEU A 156 -1.12 12.42 19.96
CA LEU A 156 -0.43 13.71 19.85
C LEU A 156 -1.34 14.94 20.02
N ALA A 157 -2.64 14.77 19.79
CA ALA A 157 -3.64 15.81 19.79
C ALA A 157 -4.96 15.30 20.43
N PRO A 158 -4.96 14.93 21.72
CA PRO A 158 -6.13 14.37 22.41
C PRO A 158 -7.33 15.33 22.45
N GLU A 159 -7.11 16.63 22.24
CA GLU A 159 -8.18 17.62 22.14
C GLU A 159 -8.96 17.57 20.82
N VAL A 160 -8.42 16.93 19.77
CA VAL A 160 -9.08 16.77 18.47
C VAL A 160 -9.86 15.46 18.48
N LYS A 161 -11.19 15.55 18.50
CA LYS A 161 -12.07 14.38 18.45
C LYS A 161 -12.08 13.82 17.03
N VAL A 162 -11.53 12.62 16.85
CA VAL A 162 -11.46 11.96 15.54
C VAL A 162 -12.09 10.57 15.53
N GLY A 163 -12.87 10.32 14.49
CA GLY A 163 -13.42 9.00 14.14
C GLY A 163 -12.66 8.35 12.98
N VAL A 164 -12.92 7.06 12.75
CA VAL A 164 -12.40 6.29 11.61
C VAL A 164 -13.57 5.72 10.81
N HIS A 165 -13.48 5.73 9.48
CA HIS A 165 -14.50 5.16 8.60
C HIS A 165 -13.88 4.42 7.40
N HIS A 166 -14.01 3.09 7.38
CA HIS A 166 -13.65 2.25 6.24
C HIS A 166 -14.52 0.99 6.15
N GLY A 167 -14.53 0.35 4.98
CA GLY A 167 -15.43 -0.76 4.67
C GLY A 167 -15.35 -1.99 5.60
N SER A 168 -14.22 -2.23 6.25
CA SER A 168 -14.05 -3.34 7.21
C SER A 168 -14.69 -3.10 8.58
N LEU A 169 -15.21 -1.89 8.86
CA LEU A 169 -15.92 -1.61 10.11
C LEU A 169 -17.38 -2.08 10.02
N SER A 170 -17.93 -2.47 11.17
CA SER A 170 -19.34 -2.85 11.27
C SER A 170 -20.26 -1.71 10.86
N LYS A 171 -21.47 -2.05 10.39
CA LYS A 171 -22.46 -1.06 9.97
C LYS A 171 -22.81 -0.08 11.10
N ASP A 172 -22.87 -0.56 12.33
CA ASP A 172 -23.20 0.26 13.50
C ASP A 172 -22.08 1.26 13.83
N VAL A 173 -20.81 0.83 13.82
CA VAL A 173 -19.65 1.71 14.04
C VAL A 173 -19.56 2.78 12.95
N ARG A 174 -19.83 2.41 11.70
CA ARG A 174 -19.85 3.37 10.58
C ARG A 174 -20.96 4.41 10.76
N ARG A 175 -22.16 3.97 11.13
CA ARG A 175 -23.30 4.88 11.40
C ARG A 175 -22.98 5.83 12.56
N GLU A 176 -22.42 5.33 13.65
CA GLU A 176 -22.02 6.17 14.80
C GLU A 176 -20.98 7.23 14.38
N ALA A 177 -20.00 6.86 13.57
CA ALA A 177 -19.00 7.81 13.07
C ALA A 177 -19.59 8.84 12.10
N GLU A 178 -20.55 8.44 11.25
CA GLU A 178 -21.32 9.33 10.35
C GLU A 178 -22.23 10.31 11.12
N GLU A 179 -22.88 9.83 12.19
CA GLU A 179 -23.72 10.65 13.07
C GLU A 179 -22.85 11.63 13.87
N GLY A 180 -21.75 11.17 14.45
CA GLY A 180 -20.85 12.02 15.25
C GLY A 180 -20.22 13.16 14.46
N ILE A 181 -19.92 12.97 13.16
CA ILE A 181 -19.45 14.09 12.31
C ILE A 181 -20.61 15.01 11.89
N ARG A 182 -21.82 14.47 11.64
CA ARG A 182 -23.00 15.25 11.24
C ARG A 182 -23.51 16.15 12.37
N GLU A 183 -23.49 15.64 13.60
CA GLU A 183 -23.90 16.36 14.83
C GLU A 183 -22.80 17.30 15.35
N GLY A 184 -21.59 17.20 14.77
CA GLY A 184 -20.46 18.03 15.12
C GLY A 184 -19.76 17.64 16.42
N GLU A 185 -20.00 16.42 16.90
CA GLU A 185 -19.26 15.82 18.03
C GLU A 185 -17.81 15.50 17.66
N LEU A 186 -17.56 15.14 16.39
CA LEU A 186 -16.24 14.90 15.84
C LEU A 186 -15.72 16.12 15.09
N ASN A 187 -14.44 16.45 15.26
CA ASN A 187 -13.78 17.49 14.47
C ASN A 187 -13.36 16.96 13.09
N ALA A 188 -12.93 15.70 13.04
CA ALA A 188 -12.55 15.07 11.78
C ALA A 188 -12.92 13.58 11.73
N LEU A 189 -13.21 13.13 10.51
CA LEU A 189 -13.41 11.72 10.20
C LEU A 189 -12.31 11.24 9.26
N ILE A 190 -11.47 10.32 9.75
CA ILE A 190 -10.40 9.71 8.95
C ILE A 190 -10.98 8.54 8.17
N CYS A 191 -10.89 8.56 6.84
CA CYS A 191 -11.61 7.63 5.99
C CYS A 191 -10.82 7.17 4.75
N THR A 192 -11.27 6.07 4.16
CA THR A 192 -10.84 5.60 2.84
C THR A 192 -11.89 5.96 1.78
N SER A 193 -11.85 5.31 0.61
CA SER A 193 -12.82 5.50 -0.48
C SER A 193 -14.29 5.28 -0.10
N SER A 194 -14.56 4.66 1.06
CA SER A 194 -15.91 4.50 1.60
C SER A 194 -16.71 5.80 1.78
N MET A 195 -16.03 6.95 1.91
CA MET A 195 -16.66 8.27 2.06
C MET A 195 -16.52 9.16 0.80
N GLU A 196 -16.06 8.60 -0.33
CA GLU A 196 -15.96 9.33 -1.61
C GLU A 196 -17.32 9.61 -2.24
N LEU A 197 -18.28 8.71 -2.03
CA LEU A 197 -19.58 8.69 -2.71
C LEU A 197 -20.69 9.35 -1.88
N GLY A 198 -21.78 9.75 -2.56
CA GLY A 198 -22.86 10.67 -2.17
C GLY A 198 -23.63 10.45 -0.86
N ILE A 199 -22.94 10.27 0.26
CA ILE A 199 -23.53 10.30 1.60
C ILE A 199 -23.69 11.77 2.01
N ASP A 200 -24.87 12.13 2.49
CA ASP A 200 -25.12 13.45 3.07
C ASP A 200 -24.58 13.48 4.50
N ILE A 201 -23.37 14.05 4.63
CA ILE A 201 -22.63 14.21 5.89
C ILE A 201 -22.90 15.62 6.47
N GLY A 202 -23.70 16.46 5.80
CA GLY A 202 -23.97 17.83 6.20
C GLY A 202 -22.86 18.81 5.81
N ARG A 203 -22.60 19.80 6.67
CA ARG A 203 -21.68 20.90 6.36
C ARG A 203 -20.22 20.49 6.61
N LEU A 204 -19.49 20.29 5.51
CA LEU A 204 -18.04 20.09 5.52
C LEU A 204 -17.33 21.38 5.08
N ASP A 205 -16.39 21.84 5.92
CA ASP A 205 -15.63 23.06 5.67
C ASP A 205 -14.35 22.78 4.86
N MET A 206 -13.75 21.59 5.01
CA MET A 206 -12.49 21.24 4.35
C MET A 206 -12.37 19.73 4.08
N ILE A 207 -11.68 19.39 2.99
CA ILE A 207 -11.19 18.02 2.72
C ILE A 207 -9.67 18.01 2.89
N ILE A 208 -9.18 17.05 3.67
CA ILE A 208 -7.76 16.81 3.84
C ILE A 208 -7.44 15.45 3.22
N GLN A 209 -6.40 15.41 2.41
CA GLN A 209 -5.89 14.20 1.78
C GLN A 209 -4.50 13.93 2.36
N TYR A 210 -4.33 12.80 3.03
CA TYR A 210 -3.04 12.39 3.59
C TYR A 210 -2.33 11.46 2.60
N MET A 211 -1.11 11.85 2.21
CA MET A 211 -0.36 11.38 1.02
C MET A 211 -1.04 11.76 -0.30
N SER A 212 -0.34 11.64 -1.42
CA SER A 212 -0.90 11.86 -2.73
C SER A 212 -2.21 11.08 -2.92
N PRO A 213 -3.25 11.70 -3.53
CA PRO A 213 -4.49 10.99 -3.87
C PRO A 213 -4.31 9.94 -4.97
N ARG A 214 -3.13 9.89 -5.62
CA ARG A 214 -2.71 8.96 -6.70
C ARG A 214 -3.49 9.10 -8.02
N GLN A 215 -4.76 9.52 -7.99
CA GLN A 215 -5.62 9.74 -9.15
C GLN A 215 -6.38 11.06 -9.07
N VAL A 216 -6.51 11.75 -10.21
CA VAL A 216 -7.22 13.02 -10.37
C VAL A 216 -8.73 12.84 -10.18
N ILE A 217 -9.34 11.85 -10.82
CA ILE A 217 -10.79 11.60 -10.72
C ILE A 217 -11.23 11.41 -9.26
N ARG A 218 -10.53 10.55 -8.51
CA ARG A 218 -10.82 10.32 -7.09
C ARG A 218 -10.70 11.61 -6.27
N PHE A 219 -9.66 12.40 -6.55
CA PHE A 219 -9.46 13.65 -5.83
C PHE A 219 -10.57 14.68 -6.12
N VAL A 220 -11.06 14.78 -7.36
CA VAL A 220 -12.21 15.62 -7.71
C VAL A 220 -13.44 15.23 -6.88
N HIS A 221 -13.74 13.94 -6.79
CA HIS A 221 -14.90 13.44 -6.04
C HIS A 221 -14.78 13.73 -4.54
N ARG A 222 -13.58 13.53 -3.96
CA ARG A 222 -13.26 13.87 -2.57
C ARG A 222 -13.48 15.37 -2.32
N ILE A 223 -12.85 16.24 -3.11
CA ILE A 223 -12.94 17.71 -2.95
C ILE A 223 -14.37 18.22 -3.09
N GLY A 224 -15.15 17.63 -4.01
CA GLY A 224 -16.56 17.94 -4.23
C GLY A 224 -17.46 17.75 -3.01
N ARG A 225 -17.00 17.05 -1.96
CA ARG A 225 -17.71 16.91 -0.68
C ARG A 225 -17.65 18.16 0.21
N SER A 226 -16.70 19.08 -0.01
CA SER A 226 -16.63 20.35 0.76
C SER A 226 -17.41 21.49 0.10
N GLY A 227 -17.95 22.39 0.94
CA GLY A 227 -18.62 23.59 0.46
C GLY A 227 -20.02 23.32 -0.12
N HIS A 228 -20.92 22.72 0.67
CA HIS A 228 -22.33 22.57 0.30
C HIS A 228 -23.04 23.95 0.31
N GLY A 229 -23.09 24.59 -0.85
CA GLY A 229 -23.83 25.84 -1.12
C GLY A 229 -23.50 26.36 -2.51
N VAL A 230 -24.51 26.86 -3.24
CA VAL A 230 -24.30 27.55 -4.52
C VAL A 230 -23.40 28.76 -4.28
N GLY A 231 -22.29 28.87 -5.02
CA GLY A 231 -21.33 29.96 -4.89
C GLY A 231 -20.27 29.84 -3.78
N LYS A 232 -20.22 28.74 -3.00
CA LYS A 232 -19.15 28.50 -2.01
C LYS A 232 -17.94 27.80 -2.63
N VAL A 233 -16.75 28.17 -2.14
CA VAL A 233 -15.46 27.60 -2.56
C VAL A 233 -15.21 26.29 -1.81
N SER A 234 -14.86 25.23 -2.54
CA SER A 234 -14.43 23.95 -1.94
C SER A 234 -12.98 24.07 -1.48
N ARG A 235 -12.68 23.78 -0.21
CA ARG A 235 -11.33 23.89 0.34
C ARG A 235 -10.68 22.52 0.49
N GLY A 236 -9.47 22.38 -0.05
CA GLY A 236 -8.68 21.17 0.00
C GLY A 236 -7.28 21.38 0.55
N LEU A 237 -6.79 20.40 1.30
CA LEU A 237 -5.39 20.31 1.70
C LEU A 237 -4.87 18.92 1.37
N VAL A 238 -3.67 18.84 0.79
CA VAL A 238 -2.93 17.58 0.64
C VAL A 238 -1.69 17.64 1.52
N ILE A 239 -1.58 16.73 2.49
CA ILE A 239 -0.40 16.59 3.36
C ILE A 239 0.43 15.42 2.85
N THR A 240 1.63 15.68 2.35
CA THR A 240 2.48 14.67 1.71
C THR A 240 3.61 14.19 2.60
N VAL A 241 4.16 13.01 2.31
CA VAL A 241 5.18 12.36 3.15
C VAL A 241 6.59 12.39 2.57
N SER A 242 6.73 12.60 1.26
CA SER A 242 8.02 12.66 0.56
C SER A 242 8.02 13.74 -0.54
N PRO A 243 9.19 14.15 -1.06
CA PRO A 243 9.27 15.08 -2.19
C PRO A 243 8.54 14.60 -3.44
N GLU A 244 8.65 13.30 -3.78
CA GLU A 244 7.95 12.72 -4.94
C GLU A 244 6.43 12.69 -4.73
N ASP A 245 5.99 12.36 -3.51
CA ASP A 245 4.58 12.42 -3.12
C ASP A 245 4.03 13.85 -3.19
N SER A 246 4.87 14.85 -2.89
CA SER A 246 4.55 16.29 -3.01
C SER A 246 4.39 16.72 -4.47
N LEU A 247 5.29 16.27 -5.35
CA LEU A 247 5.19 16.53 -6.78
C LEU A 247 3.99 15.84 -7.40
N GLU A 248 3.74 14.58 -7.04
CA GLU A 248 2.59 13.81 -7.53
C GLU A 248 1.26 14.49 -7.14
N ALA A 249 1.12 14.89 -5.87
CA ALA A 249 -0.03 15.63 -5.40
C ALA A 249 -0.19 16.97 -6.14
N ALA A 250 0.91 17.72 -6.32
CA ALA A 250 0.89 18.99 -7.03
C ALA A 250 0.46 18.86 -8.50
N VAL A 251 0.97 17.83 -9.19
CA VAL A 251 0.57 17.47 -10.55
C VAL A 251 -0.91 17.13 -10.59
N ILE A 252 -1.40 16.30 -9.67
CA ILE A 252 -2.82 15.94 -9.60
C ILE A 252 -3.71 17.17 -9.39
N VAL A 253 -3.34 18.09 -8.48
CA VAL A 253 -4.07 19.35 -8.25
C VAL A 253 -4.07 20.24 -9.48
N ARG A 254 -2.95 20.34 -10.21
CA ARG A 254 -2.85 21.12 -11.44
C ARG A 254 -3.70 20.51 -12.56
N ARG A 255 -3.69 19.18 -12.69
CA ARG A 255 -4.50 18.43 -13.67
C ARG A 255 -5.98 18.53 -13.37
N MET A 256 -6.38 18.41 -12.11
CA MET A 256 -7.74 18.68 -11.63
C MET A 256 -8.21 20.07 -12.07
N SER A 257 -7.41 21.10 -11.78
CA SER A 257 -7.72 22.50 -12.16
C SER A 257 -7.80 22.70 -13.68
N SER A 258 -7.07 21.88 -14.44
CA SER A 258 -7.06 21.91 -15.91
C SER A 258 -8.07 20.95 -16.56
N ARG A 259 -8.90 20.24 -15.78
CA ARG A 259 -9.84 19.19 -16.25
C ARG A 259 -9.16 18.04 -17.01
N LEU A 260 -7.90 17.74 -16.70
CA LEU A 260 -7.12 16.66 -17.30
C LEU A 260 -7.26 15.38 -16.47
N LEU A 261 -8.36 14.68 -16.69
CA LEU A 261 -8.75 13.47 -15.96
C LEU A 261 -8.18 12.20 -16.60
N GLU A 262 -8.01 11.13 -15.80
CA GLU A 262 -7.62 9.82 -16.33
C GLU A 262 -8.73 9.20 -17.19
N LYS A 263 -8.34 8.46 -18.23
CA LYS A 263 -9.30 7.70 -19.05
C LYS A 263 -9.84 6.49 -18.28
N SER A 264 -11.12 6.20 -18.46
CA SER A 264 -11.75 5.03 -17.83
C SER A 264 -11.36 3.75 -18.57
N ARG A 265 -10.87 2.75 -17.83
CA ARG A 265 -10.59 1.42 -18.36
C ARG A 265 -11.85 0.58 -18.40
N VAL A 266 -12.54 0.60 -19.53
CA VAL A 266 -13.81 -0.14 -19.69
C VAL A 266 -13.54 -1.63 -19.89
N HIS A 267 -14.23 -2.46 -19.12
CA HIS A 267 -14.25 -3.90 -19.38
C HIS A 267 -15.11 -4.21 -20.60
N GLU A 268 -14.48 -4.51 -21.73
CA GLU A 268 -15.17 -5.04 -22.92
C GLU A 268 -15.18 -6.57 -22.89
N LEU A 269 -16.22 -7.19 -23.47
CA LEU A 269 -16.31 -8.64 -23.67
C LEU A 269 -16.00 -9.48 -22.42
N ALA A 270 -16.46 -9.05 -21.23
CA ALA A 270 -16.28 -9.83 -20.00
C ALA A 270 -17.07 -11.14 -20.11
N LEU A 271 -16.38 -12.27 -20.33
CA LEU A 271 -17.02 -13.54 -20.69
C LEU A 271 -17.69 -14.21 -19.50
N ASP A 272 -17.22 -13.95 -18.29
CA ASP A 272 -17.85 -14.40 -17.06
C ASP A 272 -19.19 -13.69 -16.79
N VAL A 273 -19.25 -12.38 -17.04
CA VAL A 273 -20.51 -11.64 -17.02
C VAL A 273 -21.43 -12.12 -18.13
N LEU A 274 -20.90 -12.42 -19.33
CA LEU A 274 -21.67 -12.97 -20.45
C LEU A 274 -22.34 -14.29 -20.07
N ALA A 275 -21.58 -15.22 -19.48
CA ALA A 275 -22.06 -16.49 -18.98
C ALA A 275 -23.25 -16.32 -18.01
N HIS A 276 -23.09 -15.42 -17.04
CA HIS A 276 -24.15 -15.10 -16.09
C HIS A 276 -25.40 -14.50 -16.77
N GLN A 277 -25.22 -13.59 -17.73
CA GLN A 277 -26.35 -12.95 -18.42
C GLN A 277 -27.10 -13.91 -19.35
N ILE A 278 -26.42 -14.88 -19.97
CA ILE A 278 -27.06 -15.95 -20.75
C ILE A 278 -27.94 -16.80 -19.84
N ALA A 279 -27.43 -17.21 -18.67
CA ALA A 279 -28.24 -17.93 -17.68
C ALA A 279 -29.48 -17.11 -17.29
N GLY A 280 -29.31 -15.80 -17.04
CA GLY A 280 -30.40 -14.86 -16.76
C GLY A 280 -31.47 -14.82 -17.84
N LEU A 281 -31.10 -14.71 -19.12
CA LEU A 281 -32.03 -14.73 -20.26
C LEU A 281 -32.87 -16.02 -20.29
N THR A 282 -32.26 -17.17 -19.98
CA THR A 282 -33.01 -18.42 -19.91
C THR A 282 -33.99 -18.45 -18.74
N LEU A 283 -33.74 -17.75 -17.63
CA LEU A 283 -34.68 -17.62 -16.52
C LEU A 283 -35.80 -16.62 -16.82
N ASP A 284 -35.48 -15.53 -17.52
CA ASP A 284 -36.43 -14.50 -17.92
C ASP A 284 -37.49 -15.09 -18.87
N PHE A 285 -37.06 -15.80 -19.93
CA PHE A 285 -37.95 -16.27 -20.99
C PHE A 285 -38.29 -17.77 -20.92
N LYS A 286 -37.64 -18.55 -20.03
CA LYS A 286 -37.67 -20.03 -19.94
C LYS A 286 -37.09 -20.75 -21.16
N ARG A 287 -37.44 -20.31 -22.37
CA ARG A 287 -36.95 -20.80 -23.66
C ARG A 287 -36.71 -19.60 -24.57
N ILE A 288 -35.51 -19.49 -25.12
CA ILE A 288 -35.12 -18.41 -26.02
C ILE A 288 -34.26 -18.97 -27.16
N LYS A 289 -34.41 -18.46 -28.37
CA LYS A 289 -33.52 -18.80 -29.50
C LYS A 289 -32.14 -18.19 -29.26
N ALA A 290 -31.08 -18.91 -29.63
CA ALA A 290 -29.71 -18.45 -29.47
C ALA A 290 -29.48 -17.11 -30.19
N ASP A 291 -29.99 -16.97 -31.42
CA ASP A 291 -29.90 -15.71 -32.20
C ASP A 291 -30.55 -14.54 -31.47
N ALA A 292 -31.73 -14.76 -30.87
CA ALA A 292 -32.42 -13.71 -30.12
C ALA A 292 -31.66 -13.30 -28.85
N ALA A 293 -31.05 -14.27 -28.15
CA ALA A 293 -30.20 -13.99 -27.00
C ALA A 293 -28.94 -13.20 -27.41
N TYR A 294 -28.28 -13.61 -28.50
CA TYR A 294 -27.13 -12.92 -29.09
C TYR A 294 -27.46 -11.46 -29.43
N GLU A 295 -28.59 -11.22 -30.12
CA GLU A 295 -29.02 -9.87 -30.51
C GLU A 295 -29.34 -8.98 -29.32
N ILE A 296 -29.91 -9.51 -28.23
CA ILE A 296 -30.16 -8.73 -27.00
C ILE A 296 -28.82 -8.30 -26.38
N ILE A 297 -27.86 -9.23 -26.28
CA ILE A 297 -26.57 -8.98 -25.64
C ILE A 297 -25.74 -8.00 -26.47
N LYS A 298 -25.68 -8.17 -27.80
CA LYS A 298 -24.88 -7.35 -28.71
C LYS A 298 -25.28 -5.88 -28.74
N ARG A 299 -26.53 -5.55 -28.37
CA ARG A 299 -27.00 -4.15 -28.23
C ARG A 299 -26.34 -3.42 -27.07
N ALA A 300 -25.88 -4.14 -26.04
CA ALA A 300 -25.15 -3.55 -24.94
C ALA A 300 -23.74 -3.16 -25.40
N TYR A 301 -23.32 -1.93 -25.07
CA TYR A 301 -22.03 -1.39 -25.50
C TYR A 301 -20.82 -2.31 -25.21
N PRO A 302 -20.69 -2.96 -24.03
CA PRO A 302 -19.56 -3.85 -23.75
C PRO A 302 -19.46 -5.08 -24.68
N TYR A 303 -20.56 -5.47 -25.33
CA TYR A 303 -20.65 -6.63 -26.22
C TYR A 303 -20.94 -6.26 -27.68
N ARG A 304 -20.82 -4.98 -28.05
CA ARG A 304 -21.04 -4.50 -29.43
C ARG A 304 -20.13 -5.17 -30.47
N ARG A 305 -18.96 -5.66 -30.02
CA ARG A 305 -17.95 -6.38 -30.82
C ARG A 305 -18.01 -7.90 -30.66
N LEU A 306 -18.98 -8.44 -29.91
CA LEU A 306 -19.09 -9.88 -29.67
C LEU A 306 -19.30 -10.62 -30.98
N THR A 307 -18.41 -11.56 -31.31
CA THR A 307 -18.55 -12.41 -32.48
C THR A 307 -19.54 -13.55 -32.20
N LEU A 308 -20.08 -14.16 -33.26
CA LEU A 308 -20.93 -15.34 -33.11
C LEU A 308 -20.13 -16.54 -32.58
N ASP A 309 -18.87 -16.67 -32.98
CA ASP A 309 -17.99 -17.76 -32.56
C ASP A 309 -17.72 -17.69 -31.05
N ASP A 310 -17.32 -16.52 -30.53
CA ASP A 310 -17.11 -16.30 -29.08
C ASP A 310 -18.39 -16.62 -28.27
N PHE A 311 -19.55 -16.23 -28.80
CA PHE A 311 -20.83 -16.50 -28.17
C PHE A 311 -21.13 -18.00 -28.13
N ILE A 312 -20.90 -18.71 -29.25
CA ILE A 312 -21.10 -20.16 -29.34
C ILE A 312 -20.13 -20.92 -28.45
N GLU A 313 -18.87 -20.49 -28.34
CA GLU A 313 -17.89 -21.10 -27.43
C GLU A 313 -18.36 -21.03 -25.98
N ILE A 314 -18.85 -19.87 -25.54
CA ILE A 314 -19.43 -19.72 -24.19
C ILE A 314 -20.68 -20.59 -24.02
N LEU A 315 -21.55 -20.67 -25.03
CA LEU A 315 -22.72 -21.55 -24.97
C LEU A 315 -22.33 -23.03 -24.84
N ASN A 316 -21.32 -23.47 -25.59
CA ASN A 316 -20.80 -24.82 -25.52
C ASN A 316 -20.20 -25.13 -24.15
N LEU A 317 -19.46 -24.17 -23.58
CA LEU A 317 -18.96 -24.27 -22.21
C LEU A 317 -20.10 -24.40 -21.18
N LEU A 318 -21.11 -23.52 -21.24
CA LEU A 318 -22.25 -23.57 -20.32
C LEU A 318 -23.06 -24.86 -20.46
N ASN A 319 -23.13 -25.41 -21.67
CA ASN A 319 -23.78 -26.68 -21.97
C ASN A 319 -23.00 -27.87 -21.42
N SER A 320 -21.66 -27.87 -21.52
CA SER A 320 -20.82 -28.96 -21.00
C SER A 320 -20.84 -29.03 -19.48
N ILE A 321 -20.86 -27.90 -18.77
CA ILE A 321 -20.97 -27.85 -17.30
C ILE A 321 -22.42 -27.98 -16.80
N GLY A 322 -23.39 -27.93 -17.71
CA GLY A 322 -24.81 -28.16 -17.45
C GLY A 322 -25.54 -26.98 -16.81
N ILE A 323 -25.03 -25.76 -16.93
CA ILE A 323 -25.70 -24.54 -16.43
C ILE A 323 -26.82 -24.11 -17.38
N VAL A 324 -26.60 -24.16 -18.69
CA VAL A 324 -27.61 -23.87 -19.71
C VAL A 324 -27.63 -25.03 -20.69
N ARG A 325 -28.81 -25.47 -21.14
CA ARG A 325 -28.91 -26.46 -22.21
C ARG A 325 -29.01 -25.76 -23.55
N TYR A 326 -28.09 -26.06 -24.46
CA TYR A 326 -28.11 -25.60 -25.85
C TYR A 326 -28.38 -26.78 -26.79
N LEU A 327 -29.51 -26.74 -27.50
CA LEU A 327 -29.92 -27.79 -28.45
C LEU A 327 -30.73 -27.18 -29.60
N ASN A 328 -30.40 -27.54 -30.84
CA ASN A 328 -31.13 -27.11 -32.05
C ASN A 328 -31.36 -25.59 -32.14
N GLY A 329 -30.35 -24.78 -31.79
CA GLY A 329 -30.47 -23.31 -31.83
C GLY A 329 -31.26 -22.68 -30.68
N GLU A 330 -31.63 -23.45 -29.66
CA GLU A 330 -32.40 -22.97 -28.51
C GLU A 330 -31.68 -23.13 -27.17
N LEU A 331 -31.89 -22.16 -26.29
CA LEU A 331 -31.38 -22.10 -24.94
C LEU A 331 -32.50 -22.39 -23.93
N ARG A 332 -32.23 -23.27 -22.97
CA ARG A 332 -33.14 -23.62 -21.88
C ARG A 332 -32.43 -23.66 -20.54
N SER A 333 -33.13 -23.25 -19.48
CA SER A 333 -32.66 -23.41 -18.11
C SER A 333 -32.59 -24.89 -17.72
N THR A 334 -31.55 -25.27 -16.99
CA THR A 334 -31.39 -26.56 -16.30
C THR A 334 -31.77 -26.42 -14.83
N ARG A 335 -31.65 -27.51 -14.06
CA ARG A 335 -31.83 -27.47 -12.59
C ARG A 335 -30.76 -26.60 -11.90
N LYS A 336 -29.57 -26.47 -12.49
CA LYS A 336 -28.44 -25.69 -11.92
C LYS A 336 -28.53 -24.20 -12.23
N THR A 337 -29.23 -23.79 -13.30
CA THR A 337 -29.28 -22.38 -13.73
C THR A 337 -29.74 -21.44 -12.62
N TYR A 338 -30.76 -21.85 -11.85
CA TYR A 338 -31.31 -21.02 -10.78
C TYR A 338 -30.28 -20.79 -9.66
N SER A 339 -29.67 -21.85 -9.12
CA SER A 339 -28.68 -21.69 -8.04
C SER A 339 -27.49 -20.88 -8.52
N TYR A 340 -26.95 -21.21 -9.70
CA TYR A 340 -25.84 -20.50 -10.31
C TYR A 340 -26.12 -18.98 -10.47
N TYR A 341 -27.29 -18.61 -10.98
CA TYR A 341 -27.64 -17.21 -11.21
C TYR A 341 -27.78 -16.43 -9.90
N PHE A 342 -28.50 -16.97 -8.91
CA PHE A 342 -28.73 -16.26 -7.64
C PHE A 342 -27.49 -16.25 -6.72
N GLU A 343 -26.64 -17.27 -6.80
CA GLU A 343 -25.37 -17.33 -6.09
C GLU A 343 -24.31 -16.39 -6.68
N ASN A 344 -24.42 -15.97 -7.95
CA ASN A 344 -23.41 -15.15 -8.64
C ASN A 344 -23.94 -13.79 -9.10
N LEU A 345 -24.94 -13.23 -8.41
CA LEU A 345 -25.54 -11.92 -8.76
C LEU A 345 -24.54 -10.76 -8.68
N SER A 346 -23.58 -10.82 -7.77
CA SER A 346 -22.56 -9.79 -7.60
C SER A 346 -21.30 -10.15 -8.40
N THR A 347 -20.80 -9.21 -9.19
CA THR A 347 -19.46 -9.31 -9.78
C THR A 347 -18.37 -8.84 -8.83
N ILE A 348 -18.73 -8.20 -7.71
CA ILE A 348 -17.79 -7.80 -6.67
C ILE A 348 -17.36 -9.09 -5.96
N PRO A 349 -16.06 -9.44 -5.96
CA PRO A 349 -15.59 -10.57 -5.18
C PRO A 349 -15.81 -10.29 -3.70
N ASP A 350 -16.27 -11.30 -2.96
CA ASP A 350 -16.29 -11.24 -1.50
C ASP A 350 -14.83 -11.06 -1.04
N VAL A 351 -14.48 -9.88 -0.50
CA VAL A 351 -13.11 -9.62 -0.02
C VAL A 351 -12.94 -10.34 1.30
N GLU A 352 -12.33 -11.51 1.27
CA GLU A 352 -12.02 -12.26 2.47
C GLU A 352 -10.75 -11.71 3.13
N GLN A 353 -10.69 -11.82 4.46
CA GLN A 353 -9.50 -11.48 5.21
C GLN A 353 -8.93 -12.74 5.83
N TYR A 354 -7.60 -12.84 5.82
CA TYR A 354 -6.86 -13.94 6.40
C TYR A 354 -6.26 -13.51 7.72
N ALA A 355 -6.58 -14.19 8.81
CA ALA A 355 -5.94 -13.97 10.10
C ALA A 355 -4.49 -14.46 10.06
N VAL A 356 -3.56 -13.56 10.36
CA VAL A 356 -2.13 -13.88 10.47
C VAL A 356 -1.87 -14.40 11.87
N LYS A 357 -1.50 -15.67 11.97
CA LYS A 357 -1.27 -16.37 13.23
C LYS A 357 0.21 -16.70 13.39
N ASN A 358 0.80 -16.31 14.50
CA ASN A 358 2.14 -16.74 14.86
C ASN A 358 2.11 -18.24 15.19
N ALA A 359 2.91 -19.04 14.50
CA ALA A 359 2.97 -20.48 14.72
C ALA A 359 3.60 -20.86 16.08
N LEU A 360 4.39 -19.96 16.68
CA LEU A 360 5.09 -20.21 17.94
C LEU A 360 4.18 -20.08 19.17
N ASP A 361 3.44 -18.97 19.28
CA ASP A 361 2.59 -18.67 20.46
C ASP A 361 1.09 -18.80 20.16
N GLY A 362 0.71 -19.01 18.90
CA GLY A 362 -0.68 -19.10 18.46
C GLY A 362 -1.44 -17.77 18.44
N GLY A 363 -0.78 -16.65 18.73
CA GLY A 363 -1.36 -15.32 18.76
C GLY A 363 -1.72 -14.81 17.37
N ILE A 364 -2.82 -14.06 17.28
CA ILE A 364 -3.21 -13.37 16.05
C ILE A 364 -2.44 -12.04 15.98
N ILE A 365 -1.59 -11.92 14.98
CA ILE A 365 -0.77 -10.73 14.71
C ILE A 365 -1.61 -9.67 14.00
N GLY A 366 -2.49 -10.06 13.09
CA GLY A 366 -3.40 -9.15 12.40
C GLY A 366 -4.13 -9.85 11.25
N VAL A 367 -4.56 -9.08 10.24
CA VAL A 367 -5.22 -9.61 9.05
C VAL A 367 -4.52 -9.19 7.75
N LEU A 368 -4.49 -10.08 6.76
CA LEU A 368 -4.08 -9.79 5.38
C LEU A 368 -5.30 -9.83 4.47
N ASP A 369 -5.36 -8.94 3.49
CA ASP A 369 -6.37 -9.01 2.45
C ASP A 369 -6.09 -10.19 1.52
N GLN A 370 -7.16 -10.85 1.10
CA GLN A 370 -7.12 -11.99 0.20
C GLN A 370 -6.38 -11.71 -1.11
N GLU A 371 -6.37 -10.47 -1.60
CA GLU A 371 -5.61 -10.08 -2.78
C GLU A 371 -4.10 -10.18 -2.55
N PHE A 372 -3.60 -9.77 -1.39
CA PHE A 372 -2.18 -9.96 -1.02
C PHE A 372 -1.84 -11.45 -0.94
N VAL A 373 -2.69 -12.25 -0.27
CA VAL A 373 -2.51 -13.69 -0.12
C VAL A 373 -2.57 -14.40 -1.49
N GLY A 374 -3.43 -13.95 -2.41
CA GLY A 374 -3.52 -14.50 -3.75
C GLY A 374 -2.35 -14.12 -4.66
N GLU A 375 -1.92 -12.85 -4.63
CA GLU A 375 -0.86 -12.36 -5.50
C GLU A 375 0.55 -12.76 -5.04
N ARG A 376 0.77 -12.87 -3.71
CA ARG A 376 2.10 -13.07 -3.11
C ARG A 376 2.16 -14.22 -2.10
N GLY A 377 1.03 -14.71 -1.61
CA GLY A 377 0.99 -15.70 -0.53
C GLY A 377 1.49 -17.08 -0.95
N GLU A 378 2.80 -17.27 -0.90
CA GLU A 378 3.47 -18.55 -1.07
C GLU A 378 4.28 -18.89 0.19
N ALA A 379 4.41 -20.19 0.49
CA ALA A 379 5.24 -20.63 1.61
C ALA A 379 6.70 -20.19 1.38
N GLY A 380 7.30 -19.60 2.41
CA GLY A 380 8.63 -18.98 2.34
C GLY A 380 8.61 -17.49 2.02
N LEU A 381 7.49 -16.90 1.54
CA LEU A 381 7.39 -15.46 1.35
C LEU A 381 7.56 -14.73 2.69
N ILE A 382 8.34 -13.67 2.67
CA ILE A 382 8.51 -12.76 3.80
C ILE A 382 7.70 -11.49 3.54
N PHE A 383 6.97 -11.03 4.54
CA PHE A 383 6.19 -9.80 4.46
C PHE A 383 6.31 -8.98 5.73
N ILE A 384 6.05 -7.67 5.60
CA ILE A 384 6.10 -6.72 6.71
C ILE A 384 4.69 -6.48 7.21
N MET A 385 4.49 -6.67 8.52
CA MET A 385 3.22 -6.41 9.20
C MET A 385 3.48 -5.91 10.62
N ARG A 386 2.81 -4.81 11.00
CA ARG A 386 3.03 -4.13 12.30
C ARG A 386 4.50 -3.77 12.57
N GLY A 387 5.25 -3.44 11.52
CA GLY A 387 6.66 -3.08 11.61
C GLY A 387 7.61 -4.24 11.92
N GLN A 388 7.13 -5.49 11.85
CA GLN A 388 7.94 -6.70 11.99
C GLN A 388 7.85 -7.55 10.72
N THR A 389 8.89 -8.32 10.45
CA THR A 389 8.98 -9.24 9.32
C THR A 389 8.52 -10.63 9.72
N TRP A 390 7.62 -11.19 8.91
CA TRP A 390 6.98 -12.48 9.12
C TRP A 390 7.21 -13.34 7.89
N ARG A 391 7.62 -14.60 8.09
CA ARG A 391 7.73 -15.58 7.02
C ARG A 391 6.48 -16.46 7.02
N ILE A 392 5.86 -16.61 5.86
CA ILE A 392 4.72 -17.52 5.67
C ILE A 392 5.24 -18.96 5.74
N LEU A 393 4.76 -19.72 6.71
CA LEU A 393 5.01 -21.17 6.80
C LEU A 393 3.99 -21.94 5.98
N SER A 394 2.72 -21.60 6.16
CA SER A 394 1.60 -22.23 5.46
C SER A 394 0.40 -21.32 5.42
N ILE A 395 -0.45 -21.52 4.42
CA ILE A 395 -1.70 -20.79 4.26
C ILE A 395 -2.82 -21.81 4.31
N ASP A 396 -3.69 -21.69 5.31
CA ASP A 396 -4.91 -22.45 5.45
C ASP A 396 -6.06 -21.62 4.85
N HIS A 397 -6.41 -21.93 3.61
CA HIS A 397 -7.50 -21.24 2.90
C HIS A 397 -8.89 -21.59 3.43
N GLU A 398 -9.07 -22.75 4.08
CA GLU A 398 -10.36 -23.15 4.68
C GLU A 398 -10.64 -22.32 5.93
N LYS A 399 -9.66 -22.22 6.83
CA LYS A 399 -9.79 -21.44 8.06
C LYS A 399 -9.49 -19.95 7.88
N LYS A 400 -9.01 -19.56 6.69
CA LYS A 400 -8.52 -18.21 6.38
C LYS A 400 -7.43 -17.79 7.36
N ILE A 401 -6.46 -18.67 7.60
CA ILE A 401 -5.33 -18.43 8.52
C ILE A 401 -4.02 -18.51 7.74
N VAL A 402 -3.19 -17.48 7.87
CA VAL A 402 -1.79 -17.52 7.41
C VAL A 402 -0.93 -17.79 8.63
N ASN A 403 -0.34 -18.98 8.69
CA ASN A 403 0.59 -19.33 9.76
C ASN A 403 1.96 -18.76 9.42
N VAL A 404 2.51 -17.98 10.33
CA VAL A 404 3.77 -17.28 10.13
C VAL A 404 4.72 -17.52 11.28
N GLU A 405 6.01 -17.39 11.00
CA GLU A 405 7.04 -17.27 12.02
C GLU A 405 7.72 -15.90 11.93
N PRO A 406 8.14 -15.31 13.07
CA PRO A 406 8.94 -14.10 13.04
C PRO A 406 10.27 -14.40 12.36
N THR A 407 10.66 -13.59 11.39
CA THR A 407 11.96 -13.70 10.72
C THR A 407 12.76 -12.42 10.90
N ARG A 408 14.09 -12.53 10.88
CA ARG A 408 15.01 -11.39 10.87
C ARG A 408 15.39 -10.97 9.45
N GLU A 409 15.00 -11.76 8.46
CA GLU A 409 15.23 -11.46 7.05
C GLU A 409 14.27 -10.36 6.61
N ILE A 410 14.82 -9.27 6.10
CA ILE A 410 14.05 -8.13 5.56
C ILE A 410 14.20 -8.08 4.03
N ILE A 411 15.15 -8.83 3.46
CA ILE A 411 15.43 -8.83 2.02
C ILE A 411 14.23 -9.41 1.28
N GLY A 412 13.65 -8.62 0.38
CA GLY A 412 12.48 -9.02 -0.39
C GLY A 412 11.17 -9.03 0.40
N ALA A 413 11.14 -8.46 1.62
CA ALA A 413 9.92 -8.39 2.42
C ALA A 413 8.89 -7.46 1.76
N VAL A 414 7.71 -7.99 1.43
CA VAL A 414 6.65 -7.21 0.79
C VAL A 414 5.74 -6.57 1.85
N PRO A 415 5.38 -5.29 1.78
CA PRO A 415 4.40 -4.70 2.69
C PRO A 415 3.01 -5.33 2.50
N SER A 416 2.31 -5.60 3.60
CA SER A 416 0.97 -6.22 3.58
C SER A 416 -0.09 -5.44 2.80
N TRP A 417 0.07 -4.12 2.66
CA TRP A 417 -0.89 -3.22 2.01
C TRP A 417 -0.62 -2.94 0.53
N GLU A 418 0.43 -3.50 -0.08
CA GLU A 418 0.81 -3.21 -1.47
C GLU A 418 -0.33 -3.52 -2.47
N GLY A 419 -1.10 -4.58 -2.21
CA GLY A 419 -2.25 -4.97 -3.05
C GLY A 419 -3.42 -3.98 -3.05
N GLU A 420 -3.55 -3.14 -2.01
CA GLU A 420 -4.66 -2.18 -1.86
C GLU A 420 -4.39 -0.81 -2.51
N LEU A 421 -3.16 -0.53 -2.97
CA LEU A 421 -2.78 0.81 -3.42
C LEU A 421 -3.40 1.18 -4.78
N ILE A 422 -3.86 2.43 -4.87
CA ILE A 422 -4.39 3.02 -6.10
C ILE A 422 -3.23 3.26 -7.08
N PRO A 423 -3.30 2.79 -8.34
CA PRO A 423 -2.25 2.99 -9.32
C PRO A 423 -2.21 4.44 -9.83
N VAL A 424 -1.01 4.97 -9.98
CA VAL A 424 -0.69 6.25 -10.60
C VAL A 424 -0.58 6.07 -12.11
N SER A 425 -1.18 6.99 -12.86
CA SER A 425 -1.20 6.97 -14.32
C SER A 425 0.13 7.42 -14.93
N ARG A 426 0.36 7.02 -16.19
CA ARG A 426 1.54 7.44 -16.97
C ARG A 426 1.63 8.96 -17.06
N GLU A 427 0.51 9.63 -17.29
CA GLU A 427 0.47 11.07 -17.49
C GLU A 427 0.91 11.83 -16.23
N VAL A 428 0.50 11.36 -15.04
CA VAL A 428 0.93 11.94 -13.77
C VAL A 428 2.42 11.64 -13.53
N ALA A 429 2.83 10.37 -13.67
CA ALA A 429 4.20 9.97 -13.39
C ALA A 429 5.22 10.67 -14.31
N SER A 430 4.88 10.82 -15.59
CA SER A 430 5.71 11.51 -16.58
C SER A 430 5.81 13.01 -16.29
N GLU A 431 4.70 13.68 -15.95
CA GLU A 431 4.70 15.12 -15.60
C GLU A 431 5.54 15.40 -14.35
N VAL A 432 5.54 14.50 -13.35
CA VAL A 432 6.41 14.59 -12.17
C VAL A 432 7.89 14.58 -12.57
N TYR A 433 8.32 13.65 -13.41
CA TYR A 433 9.73 13.57 -13.83
C TYR A 433 10.12 14.63 -14.86
N GLU A 434 9.18 15.22 -15.59
CA GLU A 434 9.45 16.45 -16.35
C GLU A 434 9.79 17.63 -15.43
N ILE A 435 9.07 17.77 -14.31
CA ILE A 435 9.36 18.82 -13.32
C ILE A 435 10.73 18.58 -12.71
N ILE A 436 11.01 17.35 -12.26
CA ILE A 436 12.31 16.97 -11.67
C ILE A 436 13.46 17.26 -12.65
N SER A 437 13.31 16.86 -13.93
CA SER A 437 14.32 17.14 -14.97
C SER A 437 14.52 18.64 -15.20
N LYS A 438 13.45 19.45 -15.18
CA LYS A 438 13.55 20.91 -15.33
C LYS A 438 14.25 21.57 -14.14
N ILE A 439 13.98 21.11 -12.90
CA ILE A 439 14.66 21.61 -11.69
C ILE A 439 16.15 21.26 -11.78
N TYR A 440 16.48 20.03 -12.17
CA TYR A 440 17.86 19.57 -12.34
C TYR A 440 18.63 20.42 -13.37
N ASP A 441 18.00 20.75 -14.51
CA ASP A 441 18.61 21.59 -15.54
C ASP A 441 18.84 23.03 -15.07
N GLU A 442 17.90 23.62 -14.31
CA GLU A 442 18.07 24.95 -13.71
C GLU A 442 19.21 24.95 -12.68
N ILE A 443 19.32 23.92 -11.82
CA ILE A 443 20.43 23.77 -10.86
C ILE A 443 21.77 23.71 -11.60
N LYS A 444 21.88 22.89 -12.66
CA LYS A 444 23.12 22.77 -13.45
C LYS A 444 23.53 24.06 -14.15
N ARG A 445 22.55 24.89 -14.54
CA ARG A 445 22.79 26.20 -15.15
C ARG A 445 23.01 27.32 -14.13
N SER A 446 23.01 27.00 -12.83
CA SER A 446 23.02 27.99 -11.74
C SER A 446 21.89 29.02 -11.85
N GLY A 447 20.72 28.57 -12.34
CA GLY A 447 19.48 29.34 -12.43
C GLY A 447 18.63 29.28 -11.15
N ASP A 448 17.34 29.64 -11.26
CA ASP A 448 16.39 29.56 -10.15
C ASP A 448 15.70 28.18 -10.12
N PRO A 449 16.03 27.29 -9.16
CA PRO A 449 15.44 25.95 -9.06
C PRO A 449 13.95 25.97 -8.68
N PHE A 450 13.41 27.09 -8.18
CA PHE A 450 12.00 27.22 -7.82
C PHE A 450 11.11 27.57 -9.01
N LYS A 451 11.68 28.05 -10.13
CA LYS A 451 10.96 28.48 -11.33
C LYS A 451 10.04 27.40 -11.91
N PRO A 452 10.44 26.10 -12.03
CA PRO A 452 9.53 25.05 -12.50
C PRO A 452 8.33 24.79 -11.57
N LEU A 453 8.41 25.21 -10.30
CA LEU A 453 7.39 24.99 -9.27
C LEU A 453 6.39 26.16 -9.14
N GLN A 454 6.52 27.23 -9.93
CA GLN A 454 5.69 28.44 -9.80
C GLN A 454 4.20 28.19 -10.11
N ASN A 455 3.92 27.34 -11.10
CA ASN A 455 2.55 27.04 -11.53
C ASN A 455 1.83 26.01 -10.64
N TYR A 456 2.52 25.47 -9.63
CA TYR A 456 2.00 24.43 -8.75
C TYR A 456 1.65 25.00 -7.37
N LYS A 457 0.50 24.56 -6.83
CA LYS A 457 -0.06 25.00 -5.55
C LYS A 457 0.65 24.34 -4.35
N LEU A 458 1.96 24.55 -4.25
CA LEU A 458 2.83 24.04 -3.19
C LEU A 458 3.13 25.12 -2.14
N THR A 459 3.16 24.73 -0.87
CA THR A 459 3.68 25.60 0.21
C THR A 459 5.18 25.83 0.07
N LYS A 460 5.71 26.84 0.77
CA LYS A 460 7.15 27.11 0.82
C LYS A 460 7.94 25.90 1.33
N SER A 461 7.43 25.23 2.37
CA SER A 461 8.05 24.05 2.98
C SER A 461 8.16 22.89 1.98
N ALA A 462 7.09 22.62 1.23
CA ALA A 462 7.07 21.59 0.20
C ALA A 462 8.04 21.91 -0.95
N LYS A 463 8.07 23.16 -1.42
CA LYS A 463 9.00 23.59 -2.48
C LYS A 463 10.46 23.41 -2.07
N SER A 464 10.81 23.81 -0.84
CA SER A 464 12.19 23.66 -0.34
C SER A 464 12.63 22.20 -0.28
N LYS A 465 11.79 21.29 0.27
CA LYS A 465 12.11 19.86 0.32
C LYS A 465 12.28 19.23 -1.08
N ILE A 466 11.51 19.67 -2.07
CA ILE A 466 11.63 19.19 -3.46
C ILE A 466 12.96 19.65 -4.06
N VAL A 467 13.31 20.93 -3.91
CA VAL A 467 14.56 21.46 -4.45
C VAL A 467 15.76 20.79 -3.78
N GLU A 468 15.75 20.66 -2.45
CA GLU A 468 16.79 19.95 -1.68
C GLU A 468 17.00 18.51 -2.19
N TYR A 469 15.90 17.78 -2.43
CA TYR A 469 15.95 16.43 -2.98
C TYR A 469 16.62 16.35 -4.37
N VAL A 470 16.31 17.29 -5.28
CA VAL A 470 16.94 17.32 -6.61
C VAL A 470 18.38 17.82 -6.53
N GLU A 471 18.70 18.71 -5.60
CA GLU A 471 20.07 19.16 -5.33
C GLU A 471 20.95 18.01 -4.83
N GLU A 472 20.47 17.19 -3.90
CA GLU A 472 21.16 15.97 -3.45
C GLU A 472 21.44 15.03 -4.62
N GLN A 473 20.46 14.81 -5.50
CA GLN A 473 20.64 14.02 -6.72
C GLN A 473 21.69 14.66 -7.64
N SER A 474 21.69 15.98 -7.80
CA SER A 474 22.64 16.70 -8.66
C SER A 474 24.09 16.58 -8.18
N LYS A 475 24.29 16.48 -6.87
CA LYS A 475 25.60 16.27 -6.24
C LYS A 475 26.06 14.82 -6.41
N ALA A 476 25.13 13.86 -6.33
CA ALA A 476 25.43 12.44 -6.44
C ALA A 476 25.61 11.94 -7.88
N CYS A 477 24.85 12.47 -8.84
CA CYS A 477 24.75 11.91 -10.19
C CYS A 477 24.77 12.98 -11.29
N THR A 478 25.41 12.64 -12.41
CA THR A 478 25.52 13.51 -13.60
C THR A 478 24.32 13.45 -14.54
N LEU A 479 23.42 12.49 -14.34
CA LEU A 479 22.22 12.30 -15.14
C LEU A 479 20.98 12.15 -14.26
N ILE A 480 19.83 12.49 -14.84
CA ILE A 480 18.51 12.30 -14.25
C ILE A 480 17.58 11.67 -15.28
N SER A 481 16.66 10.82 -14.80
CA SER A 481 15.66 10.20 -15.65
C SER A 481 14.61 11.22 -16.04
N SER A 482 13.96 10.96 -17.17
CA SER A 482 12.87 11.77 -17.71
C SER A 482 11.94 10.88 -18.55
N PRO A 483 10.77 11.36 -19.00
CA PRO A 483 9.95 10.59 -19.92
C PRO A 483 10.62 10.22 -21.25
N ARG A 484 11.76 10.85 -21.58
CA ARG A 484 12.57 10.56 -22.78
C ARG A 484 13.88 9.84 -22.48
N ARG A 485 14.17 9.55 -21.21
CA ARG A 485 15.42 8.91 -20.77
C ARG A 485 15.15 7.98 -19.60
N ILE A 486 15.22 6.67 -19.88
CA ILE A 486 15.26 5.62 -18.88
C ILE A 486 16.71 5.46 -18.41
N LEU A 487 16.89 5.42 -17.10
CA LEU A 487 18.20 5.15 -16.49
C LEU A 487 18.18 3.80 -15.80
N VAL A 488 19.24 3.01 -15.99
CA VAL A 488 19.44 1.77 -15.24
C VAL A 488 20.64 1.95 -14.32
N GLU A 489 20.38 1.89 -13.02
CA GLU A 489 21.37 1.96 -11.96
C GLU A 489 21.55 0.56 -11.37
N GLY A 490 22.78 0.15 -11.06
CA GLY A 490 23.05 -1.09 -10.35
C GLY A 490 23.61 -0.83 -8.97
N PHE A 491 23.12 -1.59 -8.00
CA PHE A 491 23.56 -1.56 -6.62
C PHE A 491 23.67 -2.99 -6.10
N ARG A 492 24.89 -3.47 -5.81
CA ARG A 492 25.14 -4.85 -5.39
C ARG A 492 24.49 -5.85 -6.37
N GLU A 493 23.67 -6.78 -5.86
CA GLU A 493 22.93 -7.79 -6.65
C GLU A 493 21.53 -7.29 -7.08
N THR A 494 21.34 -5.97 -7.16
CA THR A 494 20.07 -5.33 -7.53
C THR A 494 20.27 -4.33 -8.65
N ALA A 495 19.25 -4.16 -9.49
CA ALA A 495 19.21 -3.09 -10.49
C ALA A 495 17.93 -2.29 -10.33
N VAL A 496 18.06 -0.97 -10.36
CA VAL A 496 16.97 -0.02 -10.32
C VAL A 496 16.84 0.61 -11.70
N ILE A 497 15.71 0.37 -12.35
CA ILE A 497 15.33 0.98 -13.62
C ILE A 497 14.46 2.18 -13.29
N HIS A 498 14.93 3.39 -13.57
CA HIS A 498 14.18 4.63 -13.41
C HIS A 498 13.32 4.88 -14.64
N ILE A 499 12.01 4.63 -14.50
CA ILE A 499 11.03 4.63 -15.58
C ILE A 499 9.72 5.30 -15.12
N PRO A 500 9.50 6.60 -15.42
CA PRO A 500 8.38 7.38 -14.91
C PRO A 500 7.10 7.22 -15.75
N PHE A 501 6.62 5.98 -15.90
CA PHE A 501 5.44 5.65 -16.72
C PHE A 501 4.25 5.10 -15.92
N GLY A 502 4.29 5.15 -14.59
CA GLY A 502 3.18 4.75 -13.73
C GLY A 502 3.17 3.26 -13.40
N ASP A 503 2.38 2.87 -12.40
CA ASP A 503 2.47 1.54 -11.77
C ASP A 503 2.18 0.40 -12.76
N LEU A 504 1.15 0.55 -13.60
CA LEU A 504 0.64 -0.55 -14.42
C LEU A 504 1.55 -0.85 -15.62
N ILE A 505 2.13 0.19 -16.24
CA ILE A 505 3.13 0.04 -17.30
C ILE A 505 4.41 -0.56 -16.71
N ASN A 506 4.87 -0.02 -15.57
CA ASN A 506 6.08 -0.50 -14.91
C ASN A 506 5.93 -1.96 -14.46
N ARG A 507 4.76 -2.37 -13.94
CA ARG A 507 4.47 -3.75 -13.56
C ARG A 507 4.48 -4.69 -14.76
N THR A 508 3.90 -4.27 -15.88
CA THR A 508 3.86 -5.06 -17.13
C THR A 508 5.28 -5.29 -17.66
N LEU A 509 6.09 -4.23 -17.68
CA LEU A 509 7.48 -4.33 -18.10
C LEU A 509 8.30 -5.18 -17.13
N ALA A 510 8.12 -5.00 -15.81
CA ALA A 510 8.82 -5.77 -14.80
C ALA A 510 8.57 -7.27 -14.94
N LEU A 511 7.30 -7.70 -15.03
CA LEU A 511 6.92 -9.11 -15.21
C LEU A 511 7.56 -9.74 -16.45
N THR A 512 7.54 -9.00 -17.56
CA THR A 512 8.09 -9.47 -18.84
C THR A 512 9.62 -9.57 -18.76
N LEU A 513 10.26 -8.51 -18.25
CA LEU A 513 11.71 -8.41 -18.13
C LEU A 513 12.27 -9.46 -17.16
N THR A 514 11.63 -9.67 -16.01
CA THR A 514 12.08 -10.68 -15.05
C THR A 514 11.99 -12.08 -15.61
N ALA A 515 10.93 -12.41 -16.35
CA ALA A 515 10.80 -13.72 -16.97
C ALA A 515 11.89 -13.98 -18.03
N VAL A 516 12.18 -12.99 -18.87
CA VAL A 516 13.25 -13.09 -19.89
C VAL A 516 14.62 -13.22 -19.22
N LEU A 517 14.91 -12.37 -18.23
CA LEU A 517 16.19 -12.40 -17.52
C LEU A 517 16.36 -13.68 -16.69
N SER A 518 15.29 -14.22 -16.09
CA SER A 518 15.33 -15.49 -15.36
C SER A 518 15.59 -16.67 -16.28
N ASN A 519 14.94 -16.71 -17.44
CA ASN A 519 15.20 -17.74 -18.44
C ASN A 519 16.64 -17.67 -18.98
N ARG A 520 17.22 -16.47 -19.10
CA ARG A 520 18.61 -16.28 -19.58
C ARG A 520 19.65 -16.62 -18.53
N SER A 521 19.41 -16.28 -17.26
CA SER A 521 20.36 -16.48 -16.16
C SER A 521 20.27 -17.86 -15.51
N GLY A 522 19.12 -18.53 -15.63
CA GLY A 522 18.82 -19.77 -14.91
C GLY A 522 18.45 -19.56 -13.43
N TYR A 523 18.38 -18.31 -12.96
CA TYR A 523 18.02 -17.94 -11.60
C TYR A 523 16.68 -17.20 -11.53
N SER A 524 15.95 -17.40 -10.44
CA SER A 524 14.72 -16.65 -10.18
C SER A 524 15.06 -15.21 -9.82
N ILE A 525 14.53 -14.25 -10.59
CA ILE A 525 14.72 -12.82 -10.38
C ILE A 525 13.41 -12.27 -9.83
N GLY A 526 13.51 -11.69 -8.63
CA GLY A 526 12.39 -10.99 -8.01
C GLY A 526 12.29 -9.55 -8.52
N PHE A 527 11.15 -8.91 -8.29
CA PHE A 527 11.01 -7.49 -8.56
C PHE A 527 10.08 -6.78 -7.57
N GLN A 528 10.33 -5.49 -7.41
CA GLN A 528 9.41 -4.52 -6.81
C GLN A 528 9.16 -3.37 -7.79
N VAL A 529 8.00 -2.74 -7.70
CA VAL A 529 7.58 -1.65 -8.59
C VAL A 529 7.01 -0.49 -7.79
N ASP A 530 7.30 0.72 -8.26
CA ASP A 530 6.58 1.93 -7.91
C ASP A 530 6.21 2.71 -9.20
N PRO A 531 5.51 3.85 -9.11
CA PRO A 531 5.11 4.64 -10.29
C PRO A 531 6.27 5.13 -11.17
N TYR A 532 7.48 5.15 -10.61
CA TYR A 532 8.65 5.82 -11.14
C TYR A 532 9.81 4.87 -11.44
N ARG A 533 9.76 3.63 -10.91
CA ARG A 533 10.89 2.70 -10.89
C ARG A 533 10.47 1.24 -10.90
N ILE A 534 11.38 0.41 -11.40
CA ILE A 534 11.36 -1.05 -11.26
C ILE A 534 12.66 -1.45 -10.57
N CYS A 535 12.58 -2.16 -9.44
CA CYS A 535 13.72 -2.71 -8.74
C CYS A 535 13.78 -4.22 -8.97
N LEU A 536 14.83 -4.69 -9.64
CA LEU A 536 15.14 -6.10 -9.87
C LEU A 536 16.03 -6.63 -8.75
N LEU A 537 15.70 -7.82 -8.24
CA LEU A 537 16.35 -8.46 -7.10
C LEU A 537 16.94 -9.81 -7.51
N GLY A 538 18.15 -10.12 -7.02
CA GLY A 538 18.76 -11.43 -7.25
C GLY A 538 19.45 -11.56 -8.61
N LEU A 539 20.11 -10.49 -9.09
CA LEU A 539 20.85 -10.45 -10.35
C LEU A 539 22.20 -11.17 -10.25
N LEU A 540 22.19 -12.43 -9.81
CA LEU A 540 23.37 -13.27 -9.75
C LEU A 540 23.90 -13.49 -11.18
N ASN A 541 25.15 -13.12 -11.43
CA ASN A 541 25.84 -13.23 -12.72
C ASN A 541 25.23 -12.41 -13.89
N LEU A 542 24.38 -11.41 -13.61
CA LEU A 542 23.87 -10.48 -14.62
C LEU A 542 24.48 -9.10 -14.44
N SER A 543 25.09 -8.56 -15.51
CA SER A 543 25.54 -7.18 -15.50
C SER A 543 24.39 -6.21 -15.76
N ILE A 544 24.54 -4.95 -15.36
CA ILE A 544 23.59 -3.88 -15.66
C ILE A 544 23.41 -3.72 -17.18
N GLN A 545 24.50 -3.94 -17.94
CA GLN A 545 24.48 -3.91 -19.40
C GLN A 545 23.55 -4.99 -19.97
N ASN A 546 23.51 -6.18 -19.38
CA ASN A 546 22.57 -7.23 -19.81
C ASN A 546 21.12 -6.75 -19.65
N VAL A 547 20.80 -6.06 -18.55
CA VAL A 547 19.45 -5.52 -18.32
C VAL A 547 19.09 -4.48 -19.38
N VAL A 548 20.03 -3.57 -19.70
CA VAL A 548 19.83 -2.54 -20.74
C VAL A 548 19.67 -3.15 -22.12
N GLU A 549 20.48 -4.16 -22.46
CA GLU A 549 20.37 -4.89 -23.72
C GLU A 549 19.02 -5.56 -23.87
N GLU A 550 18.51 -6.22 -22.83
CA GLU A 550 17.19 -6.87 -22.88
C GLU A 550 16.05 -5.87 -23.02
N ILE A 551 16.11 -4.73 -22.32
CA ILE A 551 15.11 -3.65 -22.50
C ILE A 551 15.09 -3.16 -23.95
N LYS A 552 16.26 -2.99 -24.57
CA LYS A 552 16.38 -2.55 -25.98
C LYS A 552 15.97 -3.63 -26.98
N ARG A 553 16.06 -4.91 -26.60
CA ARG A 553 15.74 -6.06 -27.45
C ARG A 553 14.25 -6.37 -27.48
N LEU A 554 13.54 -6.16 -26.36
CA LEU A 554 12.12 -6.46 -26.22
C LEU A 554 11.29 -5.72 -27.27
N LYS A 555 10.56 -6.49 -28.08
CA LYS A 555 9.67 -5.95 -29.12
C LYS A 555 8.21 -5.89 -28.65
N PRO A 556 7.44 -4.89 -29.09
CA PRO A 556 6.01 -4.78 -28.77
C PRO A 556 5.20 -6.01 -29.20
N GLU A 557 5.51 -6.62 -30.35
CA GLU A 557 4.75 -7.74 -30.90
C GLU A 557 4.95 -9.04 -30.09
N GLU A 558 6.11 -9.18 -29.45
CA GLU A 558 6.47 -10.34 -28.63
C GLU A 558 5.81 -10.27 -27.24
N LEU A 559 5.37 -9.08 -26.80
CA LEU A 559 4.88 -8.85 -25.44
C LEU A 559 3.66 -9.69 -25.09
N VAL A 560 2.70 -9.83 -26.01
CA VAL A 560 1.48 -10.62 -25.78
C VAL A 560 1.82 -12.09 -25.61
N GLN A 561 2.65 -12.63 -26.50
CA GLN A 561 3.06 -14.04 -26.48
C GLN A 561 3.87 -14.37 -25.23
N LEU A 562 4.75 -13.46 -24.80
CA LEU A 562 5.49 -13.61 -23.55
C LEU A 562 4.53 -13.64 -22.35
N LEU A 563 3.60 -12.69 -22.27
CA LEU A 563 2.63 -12.66 -21.17
C LEU A 563 1.73 -13.90 -21.15
N GLU A 564 1.30 -14.43 -22.30
CA GLU A 564 0.54 -15.68 -22.40
C GLU A 564 1.32 -16.90 -21.88
N ALA A 565 2.65 -16.92 -22.05
CA ALA A 565 3.51 -17.96 -21.49
C ALA A 565 3.77 -17.77 -19.99
N ILE A 566 3.93 -16.52 -19.52
CA ILE A 566 4.38 -16.21 -18.15
C ILE A 566 3.21 -16.20 -17.17
N LEU A 567 2.11 -15.53 -17.51
CA LEU A 567 1.04 -15.25 -16.55
C LEU A 567 0.47 -16.53 -15.91
N PRO A 568 0.19 -17.64 -16.62
CA PRO A 568 -0.36 -18.86 -16.01
C PRO A 568 0.46 -19.43 -14.85
N GLU A 569 1.77 -19.19 -14.83
CA GLU A 569 2.65 -19.66 -13.76
C GLU A 569 2.63 -18.74 -12.52
N THR A 570 2.15 -17.51 -12.65
CA THR A 570 2.11 -16.54 -11.55
C THR A 570 0.99 -16.84 -10.55
N SER A 571 1.21 -16.49 -9.28
CA SER A 571 0.21 -16.60 -8.21
C SER A 571 -1.00 -15.69 -8.51
N LEU A 572 -0.76 -14.50 -9.08
CA LEU A 572 -1.79 -13.58 -9.57
C LEU A 572 -2.77 -14.25 -10.55
N PHE A 573 -2.27 -14.98 -11.56
CA PHE A 573 -3.15 -15.63 -12.52
C PHE A 573 -3.93 -16.78 -11.91
N LYS A 574 -3.27 -17.64 -11.12
CA LYS A 574 -3.93 -18.75 -10.43
C LYS A 574 -5.08 -18.27 -9.55
N TRP A 575 -4.82 -17.17 -8.82
CA TRP A 575 -5.81 -16.53 -7.99
C TRP A 575 -6.97 -15.94 -8.80
N ARG A 576 -6.69 -15.19 -9.88
CA ARG A 576 -7.74 -14.59 -10.69
C ARG A 576 -8.56 -15.64 -11.43
N PHE A 577 -7.91 -16.68 -11.94
CA PHE A 577 -8.54 -17.81 -12.61
C PHE A 577 -9.56 -18.49 -11.71
N TRP A 578 -9.22 -18.68 -10.43
CA TRP A 578 -10.13 -19.25 -9.45
C TRP A 578 -11.45 -18.48 -9.32
N HIS A 579 -11.37 -17.14 -9.23
CA HIS A 579 -12.57 -16.30 -9.17
C HIS A 579 -13.36 -16.28 -10.47
N VAL A 580 -12.70 -16.21 -11.61
CA VAL A 580 -13.35 -16.27 -12.93
C VAL A 580 -14.07 -17.62 -13.10
N ALA A 581 -13.41 -18.72 -12.74
CA ALA A 581 -13.98 -20.06 -12.80
C ALA A 581 -15.21 -20.21 -11.88
N LYS A 582 -15.20 -19.60 -10.68
CA LYS A 582 -16.38 -19.51 -9.80
C LYS A 582 -17.51 -18.72 -10.45
N ARG A 583 -17.21 -17.53 -11.01
CA ARG A 583 -18.21 -16.67 -11.67
C ARG A 583 -18.83 -17.30 -12.92
N ILE A 584 -18.08 -18.10 -13.68
CA ILE A 584 -18.59 -18.87 -14.83
C ILE A 584 -19.37 -20.13 -14.38
N GLY A 585 -19.08 -20.64 -13.18
CA GLY A 585 -19.71 -21.84 -12.61
C GLY A 585 -19.00 -23.15 -12.95
N VAL A 586 -17.73 -23.08 -13.37
CA VAL A 586 -16.83 -24.25 -13.45
C VAL A 586 -16.49 -24.76 -12.05
N VAL A 587 -16.33 -23.84 -11.11
CA VAL A 587 -16.04 -24.12 -9.70
C VAL A 587 -17.26 -23.71 -8.87
N SER A 588 -17.67 -24.53 -7.90
CA SER A 588 -18.76 -24.18 -6.99
C SER A 588 -18.38 -23.00 -6.08
N ARG A 589 -19.37 -22.21 -5.66
CA ARG A 589 -19.13 -21.04 -4.80
C ARG A 589 -18.41 -21.43 -3.49
N ASP A 590 -18.82 -22.54 -2.90
CA ASP A 590 -18.28 -23.06 -1.63
C ASP A 590 -17.01 -23.90 -1.78
N ALA A 591 -16.44 -24.03 -2.99
CA ALA A 591 -15.19 -24.77 -3.15
C ALA A 591 -14.04 -24.02 -2.45
N ASP A 592 -13.16 -24.79 -1.81
CA ASP A 592 -11.95 -24.28 -1.18
C ASP A 592 -10.80 -24.13 -2.15
N TYR A 593 -10.03 -23.06 -1.96
CA TYR A 593 -8.85 -22.79 -2.78
C TYR A 593 -7.73 -23.78 -2.44
N ASN A 594 -7.24 -24.51 -3.45
CA ASN A 594 -6.11 -25.41 -3.33
C ASN A 594 -5.16 -25.24 -4.52
N SER A 595 -3.94 -24.78 -4.25
CA SER A 595 -2.95 -24.42 -5.27
C SER A 595 -2.60 -25.56 -6.23
N LEU A 596 -2.56 -26.82 -5.77
CA LEU A 596 -2.27 -27.99 -6.61
C LEU A 596 -3.43 -28.33 -7.54
N LYS A 597 -4.67 -28.29 -7.03
CA LYS A 597 -5.87 -28.55 -7.84
C LYS A 597 -6.06 -27.46 -8.91
N ILE A 598 -5.68 -26.23 -8.59
CA ILE A 598 -5.83 -25.09 -9.50
C ILE A 598 -4.88 -25.20 -10.69
N LYS A 599 -3.64 -25.62 -10.50
CA LYS A 599 -2.72 -25.85 -11.63
C LYS A 599 -3.30 -26.86 -12.63
N ALA A 600 -3.83 -27.99 -12.13
CA ALA A 600 -4.48 -28.98 -12.99
C ALA A 600 -5.74 -28.43 -13.69
N LEU A 601 -6.51 -27.58 -13.00
CA LEU A 601 -7.70 -26.95 -13.56
C LEU A 601 -7.34 -25.93 -14.66
N ILE A 602 -6.31 -25.11 -14.45
CA ILE A 602 -5.82 -24.15 -15.45
C ILE A 602 -5.40 -24.90 -16.72
N GLU A 603 -4.68 -26.01 -16.57
CA GLU A 603 -4.24 -26.80 -17.73
C GLU A 603 -5.41 -27.46 -18.44
N ALA A 604 -6.39 -28.00 -17.71
CA ALA A 604 -7.59 -28.60 -18.29
C ALA A 604 -8.48 -27.60 -19.05
N TYR A 605 -8.45 -26.33 -18.67
CA TYR A 605 -9.25 -25.25 -19.27
C TYR A 605 -8.39 -24.28 -20.11
N ARG A 606 -7.15 -24.65 -20.46
CA ARG A 606 -6.29 -23.85 -21.35
C ARG A 606 -6.98 -23.69 -22.71
N GLY A 607 -6.99 -22.46 -23.24
CA GLY A 607 -7.67 -22.13 -24.50
C GLY A 607 -9.20 -22.15 -24.44
N THR A 608 -9.80 -22.27 -23.25
CA THR A 608 -11.25 -22.10 -23.07
C THR A 608 -11.60 -20.67 -22.71
N PRO A 609 -12.88 -20.26 -22.83
CA PRO A 609 -13.31 -18.92 -22.44
C PRO A 609 -12.97 -18.51 -21.00
N VAL A 610 -12.83 -19.46 -20.07
CA VAL A 610 -12.42 -19.20 -18.68
C VAL A 610 -10.99 -18.66 -18.63
N PHE A 611 -10.09 -19.27 -19.41
CA PHE A 611 -8.68 -18.88 -19.49
C PHE A 611 -8.55 -17.50 -20.15
N HIS A 612 -9.24 -17.29 -21.27
CA HIS A 612 -9.23 -16.02 -21.99
C HIS A 612 -9.81 -14.87 -21.16
N GLU A 613 -10.89 -15.10 -20.41
CA GLU A 613 -11.45 -14.09 -19.51
C GLU A 613 -10.47 -13.73 -18.39
N THR A 614 -9.80 -14.73 -17.81
CA THR A 614 -8.79 -14.50 -16.76
C THR A 614 -7.67 -13.61 -17.28
N PHE A 615 -7.15 -13.93 -18.48
CA PHE A 615 -6.09 -13.15 -19.11
C PHE A 615 -6.54 -11.71 -19.39
N ARG A 616 -7.69 -11.53 -20.03
CA ARG A 616 -8.29 -10.22 -20.33
C ARG A 616 -8.49 -9.37 -19.08
N GLU A 617 -9.00 -9.96 -17.99
CA GLU A 617 -9.26 -9.25 -16.75
C GLU A 617 -7.96 -8.77 -16.08
N ILE A 618 -6.91 -9.61 -16.05
CA ILE A 618 -5.59 -9.21 -15.54
C ILE A 618 -4.99 -8.08 -16.38
N LEU A 619 -5.08 -8.19 -17.72
CA LEU A 619 -4.58 -7.17 -18.63
C LEU A 619 -5.29 -5.82 -18.47
N THR A 620 -6.56 -5.83 -18.08
CA THR A 620 -7.34 -4.61 -17.88
C THR A 620 -7.06 -3.97 -16.52
N ASP A 621 -7.06 -4.79 -15.46
CA ASP A 621 -7.08 -4.31 -14.06
C ASP A 621 -5.69 -4.12 -13.47
N LYS A 622 -4.75 -5.00 -13.83
CA LYS A 622 -3.46 -5.13 -13.15
C LYS A 622 -2.26 -4.76 -14.01
N LEU A 623 -2.44 -4.66 -15.32
CA LEU A 623 -1.39 -4.40 -16.30
C LEU A 623 -1.83 -3.31 -17.29
N ASP A 624 -0.92 -2.85 -18.13
CA ASP A 624 -1.19 -1.89 -19.20
C ASP A 624 -0.41 -2.27 -20.46
N LEU A 625 -0.96 -3.23 -21.20
CA LEU A 625 -0.32 -3.74 -22.41
C LEU A 625 -0.06 -2.65 -23.44
N LYS A 626 -1.09 -1.84 -23.72
CA LYS A 626 -1.01 -0.80 -24.76
C LYS A 626 0.02 0.28 -24.37
N GLY A 627 -0.02 0.74 -23.12
CA GLY A 627 0.95 1.69 -22.61
C GLY A 627 2.38 1.17 -22.64
N THR A 628 2.60 -0.11 -22.33
CA THR A 628 3.92 -0.74 -22.43
C THR A 628 4.38 -0.89 -23.88
N MET A 629 3.50 -1.27 -24.82
CA MET A 629 3.82 -1.31 -26.25
C MET A 629 4.26 0.07 -26.75
N ASP A 630 3.54 1.13 -26.41
CA ASP A 630 3.90 2.52 -26.79
C ASP A 630 5.29 2.92 -26.26
N VAL A 631 5.69 2.44 -25.08
CA VAL A 631 7.02 2.69 -24.50
C VAL A 631 8.10 1.92 -25.25
N LEU A 632 7.88 0.63 -25.54
CA LEU A 632 8.81 -0.19 -26.32
C LEU A 632 9.00 0.37 -27.75
N ASP A 633 7.92 0.82 -28.38
CA ASP A 633 7.96 1.51 -29.68
C ASP A 633 8.74 2.82 -29.61
N GLY A 634 8.62 3.58 -28.53
CA GLY A 634 9.41 4.78 -28.28
C GLY A 634 10.91 4.49 -28.13
N ILE A 635 11.26 3.37 -27.50
CA ILE A 635 12.66 2.91 -27.38
C ILE A 635 13.18 2.46 -28.75
N ALA A 636 12.42 1.66 -29.48
CA ALA A 636 12.80 1.14 -30.80
C ALA A 636 13.02 2.27 -31.83
N ARG A 637 12.22 3.35 -31.76
CA ARG A 637 12.36 4.54 -32.61
C ARG A 637 13.44 5.52 -32.14
N GLY A 638 14.06 5.28 -30.97
CA GLY A 638 15.06 6.17 -30.39
C GLY A 638 14.50 7.47 -29.79
N GLU A 639 13.18 7.58 -29.61
CA GLU A 639 12.53 8.70 -28.91
C GLU A 639 12.80 8.66 -27.39
N ILE A 640 12.98 7.44 -26.85
CA ILE A 640 13.32 7.17 -25.46
C ILE A 640 14.70 6.52 -25.41
N SER A 641 15.68 7.18 -24.79
CA SER A 641 17.00 6.58 -24.57
C SER A 641 16.98 5.67 -23.34
N VAL A 642 17.77 4.60 -23.39
CA VAL A 642 18.00 3.70 -22.25
C VAL A 642 19.50 3.69 -21.97
N ASP A 643 19.88 4.33 -20.88
CA ASP A 643 21.26 4.63 -20.52
C ASP A 643 21.61 4.01 -19.16
N VAL A 644 22.88 3.64 -18.98
CA VAL A 644 23.39 3.17 -17.69
C VAL A 644 23.80 4.37 -16.86
N LEU A 645 23.29 4.46 -15.63
CA LEU A 645 23.81 5.41 -14.66
C LEU A 645 25.12 4.84 -14.10
N PRO A 646 26.27 5.54 -14.21
CA PRO A 646 27.53 5.07 -13.65
C PRO A 646 27.37 4.84 -12.15
N SER A 647 27.57 3.61 -11.70
CA SER A 647 27.36 3.23 -10.30
C SER A 647 28.50 3.76 -9.42
N GLY A 648 28.14 4.53 -8.39
CA GLY A 648 29.00 4.76 -7.23
C GLY A 648 28.92 3.59 -6.24
N LEU A 649 29.64 3.69 -5.13
CA LEU A 649 29.50 2.73 -4.00
C LEU A 649 28.12 2.83 -3.31
N ASN A 650 27.43 3.95 -3.47
CA ASN A 650 26.14 4.26 -2.84
C ASN A 650 25.05 4.43 -3.90
N PRO A 651 23.80 4.03 -3.58
CA PRO A 651 22.68 4.24 -4.47
C PRO A 651 22.36 5.74 -4.62
N SER A 652 21.78 6.14 -5.74
CA SER A 652 21.35 7.52 -5.95
C SER A 652 20.22 7.90 -4.98
N PRO A 653 20.11 9.17 -4.56
CA PRO A 653 18.97 9.67 -3.79
C PRO A 653 17.61 9.33 -4.44
N ILE A 654 17.56 9.33 -5.77
CA ILE A 654 16.39 8.90 -6.51
C ILE A 654 16.20 7.38 -6.42
N ALA A 655 17.20 6.52 -6.32
CA ALA A 655 16.97 5.07 -6.14
C ALA A 655 16.46 4.70 -4.72
N MET A 656 16.74 5.51 -3.71
CA MET A 656 16.45 5.20 -2.31
C MET A 656 14.99 4.82 -1.99
N PRO A 657 13.94 5.52 -2.49
CA PRO A 657 12.56 5.20 -2.12
C PRO A 657 12.11 3.77 -2.45
N ILE A 658 12.50 3.23 -3.62
CA ILE A 658 12.17 1.84 -3.98
C ILE A 658 13.10 0.86 -3.29
N LEU A 659 14.35 1.24 -3.09
CA LEU A 659 15.34 0.43 -2.41
C LEU A 659 14.99 0.23 -0.94
N GLU A 660 14.54 1.26 -0.21
CA GLU A 660 14.05 1.17 1.18
C GLU A 660 12.84 0.25 1.35
N ARG A 661 12.09 0.02 0.26
CA ARG A 661 11.00 -0.96 0.21
C ARG A 661 11.49 -2.37 -0.15
N ALA A 662 12.53 -2.47 -0.97
CA ALA A 662 13.02 -3.73 -1.54
C ALA A 662 14.09 -4.42 -0.69
N LEU A 663 14.88 -3.63 0.04
CA LEU A 663 16.05 -4.08 0.78
C LEU A 663 15.98 -3.62 2.25
N PRO A 664 16.62 -4.37 3.17
CA PRO A 664 16.76 -3.97 4.57
C PRO A 664 17.52 -2.65 4.71
N GLN A 665 17.16 -1.83 5.70
CA GLN A 665 17.88 -0.58 5.99
C GLN A 665 19.39 -0.79 6.25
N ASP A 666 19.77 -1.93 6.83
CA ASP A 666 21.17 -2.31 7.08
C ASP A 666 21.98 -2.59 5.80
N VAL A 667 21.31 -2.89 4.68
CA VAL A 667 21.94 -3.16 3.38
C VAL A 667 22.12 -1.88 2.56
N LEU A 668 21.19 -0.93 2.71
CA LEU A 668 21.10 0.30 1.91
C LEU A 668 21.99 1.43 2.39
N ARG A 669 22.20 1.50 3.70
CA ARG A 669 23.05 2.53 4.30
C ARG A 669 24.43 1.91 4.52
N PRO A 670 25.54 2.51 4.06
CA PRO A 670 26.68 2.52 4.96
C PRO A 670 26.16 3.17 6.23
N VAL A 671 26.29 2.45 7.35
CA VAL A 671 25.93 2.86 8.72
C VAL A 671 25.71 4.38 8.77
N CYS A 672 24.48 4.84 9.05
CA CYS A 672 24.18 6.25 9.34
C CYS A 672 25.41 6.88 9.96
N SER A 673 25.84 8.09 9.55
CA SER A 673 26.99 8.78 10.14
C SER A 673 27.06 8.38 11.61
N ASP A 674 28.02 7.51 11.97
CA ASP A 674 27.99 6.83 13.26
C ASP A 674 27.83 7.90 14.35
N SER A 675 28.38 9.07 14.09
CA SER A 675 28.26 10.29 14.88
C SER A 675 26.84 10.65 15.34
N ASP A 676 25.79 10.61 14.52
CA ASP A 676 24.46 11.13 14.92
C ASP A 676 23.67 10.13 15.78
N THR A 677 23.73 8.86 15.41
CA THR A 677 23.19 7.76 16.23
C THR A 677 23.94 7.66 17.56
N LEU A 678 25.27 7.82 17.54
CA LEU A 678 26.09 7.79 18.75
C LEU A 678 25.89 9.04 19.61
N LYS A 679 25.63 10.22 19.03
CA LYS A 679 25.22 11.43 19.78
C LYS A 679 23.91 11.19 20.52
N LEU A 680 22.90 10.63 19.86
CA LEU A 680 21.62 10.27 20.49
C LEU A 680 21.80 9.24 21.60
N LEU A 681 22.61 8.21 21.34
CA LEU A 681 22.94 7.18 22.34
C LEU A 681 23.64 7.79 23.56
N LYS A 682 24.61 8.67 23.34
CA LYS A 682 25.35 9.38 24.41
C LYS A 682 24.42 10.26 25.23
N LEU A 683 23.59 11.09 24.60
CA LEU A 683 22.61 11.94 25.30
C LEU A 683 21.67 11.12 26.18
N ARG A 684 21.20 9.97 25.69
CA ARG A 684 20.36 9.05 26.45
C ARG A 684 21.11 8.41 27.62
N LEU A 685 22.31 7.88 27.41
CA LEU A 685 23.12 7.28 28.48
C LEU A 685 23.39 8.29 29.60
N MET A 686 23.76 9.52 29.24
CA MET A 686 24.04 10.60 30.18
C MET A 686 22.80 11.04 30.97
N ASN A 687 21.61 11.01 30.38
CA ASN A 687 20.34 11.32 31.04
C ASN A 687 19.72 10.15 31.82
N THR A 688 20.27 8.94 31.71
CA THR A 688 19.77 7.77 32.45
C THR A 688 20.01 7.93 33.94
N ARG A 689 19.00 7.62 34.77
CA ARG A 689 19.13 7.61 36.23
C ARG A 689 19.63 6.26 36.71
N VAL A 690 20.70 6.28 37.51
CA VAL A 690 21.32 5.11 38.12
C VAL A 690 21.32 5.24 39.63
N LYS A 691 21.24 4.11 40.33
CA LYS A 691 21.32 4.03 41.78
C LYS A 691 22.75 3.65 42.19
N LEU A 692 23.37 4.47 43.02
CA LEU A 692 24.71 4.23 43.57
C LEU A 692 24.57 3.77 45.02
N ILE A 693 25.24 2.66 45.38
CA ILE A 693 25.15 2.06 46.72
C ILE A 693 26.56 1.76 47.24
N CYS A 694 26.88 2.17 48.46
CA CYS A 694 28.14 1.76 49.09
C CYS A 694 28.07 0.31 49.54
N ILE A 695 28.94 -0.56 49.01
CA ILE A 695 28.95 -1.99 49.41
C ILE A 695 29.89 -2.28 50.58
N TYR A 696 30.72 -1.31 50.99
CA TYR A 696 31.68 -1.48 52.08
C TYR A 696 30.99 -1.43 53.45
N ASN A 697 30.28 -0.33 53.75
CA ASN A 697 29.56 -0.16 55.02
C ASN A 697 28.03 -0.15 54.87
N ASN A 698 27.51 -0.26 53.64
CA ASN A 698 26.06 -0.18 53.35
C ASN A 698 25.37 1.08 53.91
N ASP A 699 26.12 2.15 54.12
CA ASP A 699 25.71 3.33 54.88
C ASP A 699 25.13 4.45 54.02
N TRP A 700 25.26 4.35 52.69
CA TRP A 700 24.87 5.38 51.73
C TRP A 700 24.27 4.79 50.45
N GLU A 701 23.19 5.42 49.97
CA GLU A 701 22.65 5.21 48.63
C GLU A 701 22.15 6.54 48.05
N THR A 702 22.20 6.70 46.74
CA THR A 702 21.62 7.86 46.04
C THR A 702 21.20 7.48 44.64
N ILE A 703 20.28 8.24 44.04
CA ILE A 703 19.93 8.12 42.63
C ILE A 703 20.38 9.39 41.94
N ARG A 704 21.19 9.26 40.88
CA ARG A 704 21.70 10.38 40.08
C ARG A 704 21.58 10.07 38.60
N LYS A 705 21.53 11.12 37.77
CA LYS A 705 21.78 10.95 36.34
C LYS A 705 23.26 10.67 36.12
N VAL A 706 23.60 9.86 35.12
CA VAL A 706 25.00 9.57 34.78
C VAL A 706 25.81 10.85 34.55
N ALA A 707 25.21 11.89 33.95
CA ALA A 707 25.83 13.20 33.76
C ALA A 707 26.29 13.87 35.07
N ASP A 708 25.56 13.65 36.17
CA ASP A 708 25.79 14.28 37.48
C ASP A 708 26.67 13.42 38.41
N VAL A 709 27.16 12.29 37.92
CA VAL A 709 28.08 11.41 38.65
C VAL A 709 29.51 11.98 38.51
N PRO A 710 30.27 12.13 39.60
CA PRO A 710 31.65 12.57 39.53
C PRO A 710 32.56 11.49 38.92
N GLU A 711 33.65 11.90 38.25
CA GLU A 711 34.63 10.97 37.64
C GLU A 711 35.19 9.95 38.65
N LYS A 712 35.49 10.39 39.87
CA LYS A 712 35.89 9.53 40.99
C LYS A 712 34.76 9.49 42.02
N ILE A 713 34.19 8.30 42.22
CA ILE A 713 33.05 8.10 43.12
C ILE A 713 33.57 7.65 44.49
N ARG A 714 33.14 8.35 45.55
CA ARG A 714 33.44 8.00 46.94
C ARG A 714 32.17 8.08 47.77
N CYS A 715 32.03 7.18 48.73
CA CYS A 715 30.96 7.26 49.72
C CYS A 715 31.16 8.55 50.55
N PRO A 716 30.15 9.43 50.67
CA PRO A 716 30.26 10.65 51.47
C PRO A 716 30.33 10.38 52.98
N ARG A 717 29.96 9.17 53.44
CA ARG A 717 30.01 8.78 54.85
C ARG A 717 31.32 8.08 55.21
N CYS A 718 31.57 6.89 54.66
CA CYS A 718 32.77 6.10 54.96
C CYS A 718 33.98 6.34 54.06
N LYS A 719 33.89 7.25 53.07
CA LYS A 719 34.96 7.58 52.08
C LYS A 719 35.43 6.42 51.20
N SER A 720 34.83 5.22 51.32
CA SER A 720 35.14 4.06 50.48
C SER A 720 34.86 4.32 49.00
N THR A 721 35.70 3.74 48.13
CA THR A 721 35.53 3.76 46.66
C THR A 721 34.74 2.56 46.13
N LEU A 722 34.34 1.63 47.02
CA LEU A 722 33.53 0.46 46.65
C LEU A 722 32.05 0.84 46.55
N ILE A 723 31.66 1.36 45.39
CA ILE A 723 30.30 1.82 45.08
C ILE A 723 29.73 0.99 43.94
N ALA A 724 28.68 0.20 44.21
CA ALA A 724 27.96 -0.55 43.19
C ALA A 724 26.93 0.34 42.48
N VAL A 725 26.67 0.02 41.21
CA VAL A 725 25.66 0.67 40.36
C VAL A 725 24.54 -0.32 40.10
N THR A 726 23.30 0.08 40.39
CA THR A 726 22.09 -0.70 40.11
C THR A 726 21.00 0.16 39.48
N LYS A 727 19.92 -0.49 39.02
CA LYS A 727 18.75 0.23 38.50
C LYS A 727 17.94 0.83 39.67
N PRO A 728 17.30 2.01 39.50
CA PRO A 728 16.51 2.64 40.56
C PRO A 728 15.40 1.76 41.17
N GLY A 729 14.80 0.87 40.38
CA GLY A 729 13.73 -0.04 40.83
C GLY A 729 14.20 -1.29 41.57
N GLU A 730 15.50 -1.52 41.70
CA GLU A 730 16.07 -2.74 42.29
C GLU A 730 16.15 -2.59 43.83
N GLN A 731 15.18 -3.19 44.54
CA GLN A 731 14.96 -2.93 45.97
C GLN A 731 15.81 -3.80 46.92
N ASP A 732 16.21 -5.00 46.49
CA ASP A 732 16.85 -5.97 47.40
C ASP A 732 18.36 -5.82 47.58
N SER A 733 19.02 -4.94 46.82
CA SER A 733 20.48 -4.80 46.84
C SER A 733 21.03 -4.46 48.23
N ARG A 734 20.36 -3.61 49.03
CA ARG A 734 20.79 -3.26 50.40
C ARG A 734 20.64 -4.42 51.39
N LYS A 735 19.58 -5.22 51.26
CA LYS A 735 19.36 -6.40 52.12
C LYS A 735 20.44 -7.44 51.88
N ILE A 736 20.82 -7.64 50.61
CA ILE A 736 21.87 -8.58 50.21
C ILE A 736 23.23 -8.14 50.78
N ILE A 737 23.59 -6.86 50.65
CA ILE A 737 24.84 -6.31 51.23
C ILE A 737 24.84 -6.49 52.76
N LYS A 738 23.71 -6.20 53.42
CA LYS A 738 23.57 -6.36 54.88
C LYS A 738 23.74 -7.82 55.32
N ASN A 739 23.09 -8.75 54.65
CA ASN A 739 23.18 -10.18 54.96
C ASN A 739 24.61 -10.71 54.78
N TRP A 740 25.35 -10.20 53.80
CA TRP A 740 26.75 -10.53 53.59
C TRP A 740 27.66 -9.97 54.70
N LEU A 741 27.50 -8.69 55.05
CA LEU A 741 28.27 -8.05 56.13
C LEU A 741 28.05 -8.72 57.50
N GLU A 742 26.84 -9.20 57.76
CA GLU A 742 26.45 -9.89 58.99
C GLU A 742 26.72 -11.42 58.94
N GLN A 743 27.39 -11.92 57.89
CA GLN A 743 27.72 -13.35 57.69
C GLN A 743 26.51 -14.31 57.79
N ARG A 744 25.32 -13.87 57.40
CA ARG A 744 24.10 -14.71 57.41
C ARG A 744 24.14 -15.75 56.29
N LYS A 745 23.46 -16.89 56.50
CA LYS A 745 23.30 -17.91 55.44
C LYS A 745 22.52 -17.32 54.27
N MET A 746 23.11 -17.34 53.08
CA MET A 746 22.54 -16.86 51.82
C MET A 746 22.26 -18.03 50.88
N GLY A 747 21.08 -18.01 50.24
CA GLY A 747 20.76 -18.93 49.14
C GLY A 747 21.61 -18.65 47.89
N GLU A 748 21.56 -19.56 46.93
CA GLU A 748 22.39 -19.52 45.72
C GLU A 748 22.12 -18.27 44.86
N ASP A 749 20.85 -17.88 44.69
CA ASP A 749 20.46 -16.67 43.96
C ASP A 749 20.97 -15.39 44.62
N THR A 750 20.90 -15.30 45.95
CA THR A 750 21.41 -14.13 46.70
C THR A 750 22.93 -14.02 46.63
N LYS A 751 23.66 -15.13 46.57
CA LYS A 751 25.11 -15.14 46.33
C LYS A 751 25.45 -14.65 44.93
N ASN A 752 24.70 -15.07 43.92
CA ASN A 752 24.87 -14.61 42.53
C ASN A 752 24.62 -13.10 42.39
N MET A 753 23.58 -12.57 43.05
CA MET A 753 23.32 -11.13 43.08
C MET A 753 24.41 -10.34 43.83
N TRP A 754 24.94 -10.87 44.94
CA TRP A 754 26.08 -10.27 45.63
C TRP A 754 27.32 -10.19 44.72
N MET A 755 27.65 -11.27 44.00
CA MET A 755 28.78 -11.25 43.05
C MET A 755 28.61 -10.19 41.97
N ARG A 756 27.38 -9.99 41.45
CA ARG A 756 27.08 -8.92 40.49
C ARG A 756 27.33 -7.54 41.09
N LEU A 757 26.86 -7.28 42.32
CA LEU A 757 27.09 -6.01 43.01
C LEU A 757 28.58 -5.74 43.25
N TRP A 758 29.33 -6.78 43.65
CA TRP A 758 30.77 -6.68 43.85
C TRP A 758 31.53 -6.40 42.55
N GLN A 759 31.18 -7.09 41.47
CA GLN A 759 31.76 -6.84 40.14
C GLN A 759 31.45 -5.43 39.64
N SER A 760 30.22 -4.94 39.85
CA SER A 760 29.84 -3.56 39.54
C SER A 760 30.72 -2.56 40.30
N ALA A 761 30.89 -2.75 41.62
CA ALA A 761 31.71 -1.88 42.44
C ALA A 761 33.19 -1.92 42.07
N SER A 762 33.71 -3.09 41.68
CA SER A 762 35.09 -3.23 41.20
C SER A 762 35.32 -2.45 39.90
N LEU A 763 34.39 -2.52 38.94
CA LEU A 763 34.47 -1.76 37.69
C LEU A 763 34.37 -0.25 37.93
N VAL A 764 33.53 0.18 38.85
CA VAL A 764 33.38 1.60 39.21
C VAL A 764 34.63 2.10 39.93
N GLN A 765 35.25 1.29 40.78
CA GLN A 765 36.47 1.66 41.48
C GLN A 765 37.65 1.88 40.51
N SER A 766 37.73 1.09 39.43
CA SER A 766 38.81 1.18 38.44
C SER A 766 38.58 2.26 37.38
N LEU A 767 37.34 2.37 36.86
CA LEU A 767 37.03 3.17 35.67
C LEU A 767 36.06 4.34 35.94
N GLY A 768 35.58 4.49 37.18
CA GLY A 768 34.81 5.65 37.60
C GLY A 768 33.50 5.83 36.83
N ARG A 769 33.24 7.06 36.37
CA ARG A 769 32.03 7.41 35.61
C ARG A 769 31.87 6.61 34.31
N LEU A 770 32.96 6.23 33.66
CA LEU A 770 32.91 5.44 32.42
C LEU A 770 32.22 4.08 32.65
N ALA A 771 32.51 3.39 33.75
CA ALA A 771 31.84 2.15 34.10
C ALA A 771 30.34 2.35 34.37
N VAL A 772 29.99 3.48 35.00
CA VAL A 772 28.58 3.86 35.24
C VAL A 772 27.85 4.11 33.92
N MET A 773 28.50 4.79 32.96
CA MET A 773 27.94 5.06 31.65
C MET A 773 27.68 3.78 30.84
N VAL A 774 28.62 2.82 30.86
CA VAL A 774 28.44 1.52 30.19
C VAL A 774 27.31 0.71 30.83
N MET A 775 27.26 0.64 32.16
CA MET A 775 26.20 -0.07 32.90
C MET A 775 24.83 0.63 32.87
N ALA A 776 24.77 1.89 32.44
CA ALA A 776 23.51 2.57 32.16
C ALA A 776 22.84 2.06 30.87
N GLY A 777 23.56 1.31 30.03
CA GLY A 777 23.00 0.66 28.86
C GLY A 777 21.93 -0.37 29.21
N ARG A 778 20.92 -0.47 28.35
CA ARG A 778 19.79 -1.41 28.48
C ARG A 778 20.30 -2.85 28.45
N GLY A 779 20.17 -3.52 29.59
CA GLY A 779 20.54 -4.93 29.75
C GLY A 779 22.03 -5.19 29.84
N ILE A 780 22.84 -4.15 30.02
CA ILE A 780 24.27 -4.28 30.24
C ILE A 780 24.51 -4.45 31.74
N GLY A 781 24.70 -5.70 32.16
CA GLY A 781 25.14 -6.02 33.52
C GLY A 781 26.66 -5.87 33.72
N PRO A 782 27.16 -6.05 34.95
CA PRO A 782 28.60 -5.92 35.26
C PRO A 782 29.50 -6.85 34.44
N THR A 783 29.04 -8.06 34.14
CA THR A 783 29.78 -9.02 33.31
C THR A 783 29.94 -8.54 31.87
N THR A 784 28.86 -8.07 31.26
CA THR A 784 28.88 -7.50 29.90
C THR A 784 29.67 -6.20 29.86
N ALA A 785 29.52 -5.34 30.88
CA ALA A 785 30.28 -4.11 31.00
C ALA A 785 31.80 -4.37 31.06
N SER A 786 32.23 -5.38 31.82
CA SER A 786 33.63 -5.79 31.88
C SER A 786 34.19 -6.19 30.50
N ARG A 787 33.43 -6.97 29.71
CA ARG A 787 33.84 -7.36 28.34
C ARG A 787 33.93 -6.19 27.37
N ILE A 788 33.06 -5.19 27.51
CA ILE A 788 33.09 -3.97 26.69
C ILE A 788 34.32 -3.14 27.06
N LEU A 789 34.55 -2.96 28.36
CA LEU A 789 35.63 -2.13 28.90
C LEU A 789 37.02 -2.77 28.79
N SER A 790 37.11 -4.09 28.60
CA SER A 790 38.37 -4.80 28.38
C SER A 790 38.92 -4.67 26.96
N LYS A 791 38.12 -4.19 26.00
CA LYS A 791 38.57 -3.99 24.62
C LYS A 791 39.36 -2.67 24.53
N PRO A 792 40.46 -2.60 23.75
CA PRO A 792 41.13 -1.34 23.48
C PRO A 792 40.23 -0.46 22.60
N PHE A 793 39.80 0.70 23.12
CA PHE A 793 39.08 1.72 22.37
C PHE A 793 39.93 3.00 22.29
N ILE A 794 40.04 3.55 21.07
CA ILE A 794 40.91 4.71 20.76
C ILE A 794 40.19 6.03 21.09
N ASN A 795 38.87 6.05 20.97
CA ASN A 795 38.03 7.23 21.21
C ASN A 795 36.68 6.85 21.85
N GLU A 796 35.97 7.86 22.37
CA GLU A 796 34.66 7.69 23.02
C GLU A 796 33.59 7.16 22.05
N GLU A 797 33.66 7.50 20.76
CA GLU A 797 32.74 6.99 19.73
C GLU A 797 32.82 5.47 19.60
N GLN A 798 34.02 4.90 19.61
CA GLN A 798 34.22 3.45 19.53
C GLN A 798 33.64 2.73 20.75
N LEU A 799 33.74 3.33 21.93
CA LEU A 799 33.10 2.82 23.15
C LEU A 799 31.56 2.85 23.02
N LEU A 800 31.00 3.94 22.51
CA LEU A 800 29.55 4.06 22.29
C LEU A 800 29.04 3.04 21.26
N LYS A 801 29.82 2.73 20.21
CA LYS A 801 29.46 1.66 19.25
C LYS A 801 29.37 0.30 19.92
N GLU A 802 30.31 -0.03 20.80
CA GLU A 802 30.31 -1.31 21.51
C GLU A 802 29.15 -1.41 22.53
N ILE A 803 28.81 -0.31 23.20
CA ILE A 803 27.60 -0.22 24.03
C ILE A 803 26.35 -0.46 23.17
N HIS A 804 26.25 0.20 22.02
CA HIS A 804 25.10 0.05 21.12
C HIS A 804 24.90 -1.40 20.66
N LYS A 805 26.00 -2.06 20.25
CA LYS A 805 25.98 -3.48 19.86
C LYS A 805 25.48 -4.37 21.01
N ALA A 806 25.96 -4.14 22.23
CA ALA A 806 25.53 -4.92 23.39
C ALA A 806 24.05 -4.71 23.75
N GLU A 807 23.50 -3.51 23.57
CA GLU A 807 22.06 -3.27 23.75
C GLU A 807 21.21 -3.98 22.70
N ILE A 808 21.66 -3.96 21.44
CA ILE A 808 20.99 -4.69 20.35
C ILE A 808 21.01 -6.19 20.66
N GLU A 809 22.14 -6.73 21.10
CA GLU A 809 22.27 -8.13 21.47
C GLU A 809 21.39 -8.50 22.67
N TYR A 810 21.28 -7.62 23.66
CA TYR A 810 20.36 -7.81 24.78
C TYR A 810 18.89 -7.79 24.33
N ILE A 811 18.47 -6.83 23.51
CA ILE A 811 17.09 -6.77 22.97
C ILE A 811 16.80 -8.02 22.13
N ARG A 812 17.79 -8.50 21.36
CA ARG A 812 17.69 -9.73 20.54
C ARG A 812 17.55 -10.99 21.38
N THR A 813 18.14 -11.04 22.57
CA THR A 813 18.18 -12.24 23.42
C THR A 813 17.12 -12.24 24.51
N ARG A 814 16.67 -11.07 25.00
CA ARG A 814 15.69 -10.91 26.09
C ARG A 814 14.45 -11.83 26.02
N PRO A 815 13.79 -12.07 24.86
CA PRO A 815 12.64 -12.97 24.77
C PRO A 815 12.94 -14.45 25.06
N PHE A 816 14.21 -14.84 25.19
CA PHE A 816 14.64 -16.20 25.52
C PHE A 816 15.00 -16.35 27.02
N TRP A 817 14.96 -15.27 27.80
CA TRP A 817 15.32 -15.26 29.23
C TRP A 817 14.18 -14.79 30.15
N ASP A 818 13.24 -14.00 29.62
CA ASP A 818 11.94 -13.67 30.23
C ASP A 818 10.92 -14.75 29.81
#